data_AF-A0A8T1N3P0-F1
#
_entry.id   AF-A0A8T1N3P0-F1
#
_cell.length_a   1.000
_cell.length_b   1.000
_cell.length_c   1.000
_cell.angle_alpha   90.00
_cell.angle_beta   90.00
_cell.angle_gamma   90.00
#
_symmetry.space_group_name_H-M   'P 1'
#
loop_
_entity.id
_entity.type
_entity.pdbx_description
1 polymer ?
#
loop_
_entity_poly.entity_id
_entity_poly.type
_entity_poly.pdbx_seq_one_letter_code
_entity_poly.pdbx_strand_id
1 'polypeptide(L)'
;MANSKYEYVKSFEVEDEVMLPNLIVVRIDGRDFRRFSEVHEFEKPDDERALNLMNSCATAILEEYPDIAFSYGFSDEYSFVFKKTSKFYQRRASKLLSLLVSLFSSVYVTKWKEFFPEKELKYPPSYHSRVISCASIEVLQAYLAWRQNDCHLNNLHDTCLWMLVKGGETENKAHEFLKGTQKQQKNELLFQKFHINYKNLPAIYRQGSCIFKTKVEENVKYSENGAPVKRHRRKARIFHAENIAGRSFWNEHPSLLKEVGGFTEDADKIKLEYVRFFQFENKLMPSTWIVIRIDGCHFHRFSEVHQFEKPNDKQALNLMNSCAVAVLQEIPDIIFAYGVSDEYSFVFKKDSHFYQRRASEMVSVTVSFFSSMYVMKWKEFFPLKELKYPPSFDGRAVCYPSDEICRDYLAWRQVDCHINNQYNTCFWMLVNKKGKGKSEAQDYLKGTQAREKNELLIKEFHIEYNELEPMFRQGSLAFWEKEDITLTDENGAPVANSHKKVTVEHCDIIKPNFWEAHSSILESETHLTIKTKQSIDPSPSSSEVAMSSTTGQVIKCKAAVAWEAGKPLVIEEVEVAPPQANEVRVKILFTSLCHTDVYFWEAKGQTPLFPRIFGHEAGGIVESVGEGVTDLKPGDHVLPVFTGECKECRHCKSEESNMCDLLRINTDRGVMLSDGKTRFSKNGQPIYHFVGTSTFSEYTVIHVGCLAKINPAAPLDKVCVLSCGISTGLGATLNVAKPKKGQSVAVFGLGAVGLAAAEGARIAGASRIIGVDLNSSRFEEAKKFGVTEFVNPKDHDKPVQQVLAEMTDGGVDRAVECTGSIQAMISAFECVHDGWGVAVLVGVPNKDDSFKTHPMNLLNERTLKGTFFGNYKPRTDIPDVVEKYMNKELELDKFLTHAVTFSEINKAFEYMLHGKSIRCIIRMDA
;
A
#
# COMPACT_ATOMS: atom_id res chain seq x y z
N MET A 1 26.12 13.63 -6.27
CA MET A 1 24.99 13.97 -5.38
C MET A 1 25.32 13.34 -4.04
N ALA A 2 25.45 14.15 -3.00
CA ALA A 2 26.20 13.81 -1.79
C ALA A 2 25.32 13.16 -0.72
N ASN A 3 25.91 12.18 -0.03
CA ASN A 3 25.42 11.48 1.15
C ASN A 3 25.03 12.46 2.29
N SER A 4 23.86 13.08 2.21
CA SER A 4 23.31 13.80 3.37
C SER A 4 22.86 12.76 4.40
N LYS A 5 23.02 13.04 5.71
CA LYS A 5 22.54 12.13 6.77
C LYS A 5 21.04 11.80 6.66
N TYR A 6 20.27 12.63 5.93
CA TYR A 6 18.84 12.48 5.72
C TYR A 6 18.47 11.65 4.48
N GLU A 7 19.44 11.19 3.66
CA GLU A 7 19.11 10.52 2.39
C GLU A 7 18.31 9.22 2.55
N TYR A 8 18.39 8.59 3.73
CA TYR A 8 17.64 7.39 4.08
C TYR A 8 16.12 7.57 3.93
N VAL A 9 15.57 8.80 4.02
CA VAL A 9 14.14 9.07 3.88
C VAL A 9 13.58 8.65 2.51
N LYS A 10 14.43 8.56 1.48
CA LYS A 10 14.05 8.02 0.16
C LYS A 10 13.65 6.55 0.20
N SER A 11 14.14 5.78 1.19
CA SER A 11 13.81 4.35 1.33
C SER A 11 12.35 4.08 1.69
N PHE A 12 11.59 5.12 2.08
CA PHE A 12 10.15 5.02 2.34
C PHE A 12 9.30 5.14 1.07
N GLU A 13 9.90 5.51 -0.08
CA GLU A 13 9.19 5.50 -1.36
C GLU A 13 8.89 4.05 -1.78
N VAL A 14 7.62 3.76 -2.08
CA VAL A 14 7.15 2.42 -2.47
C VAL A 14 7.04 2.35 -3.98
N GLU A 15 7.45 1.22 -4.56
CA GLU A 15 7.21 0.93 -5.97
C GLU A 15 5.72 0.65 -6.22
N ASP A 16 5.14 1.29 -7.23
CA ASP A 16 3.71 1.20 -7.57
C ASP A 16 3.48 0.82 -9.04
N GLU A 17 4.34 -0.05 -9.57
CA GLU A 17 4.27 -0.52 -10.95
C GLU A 17 3.01 -1.37 -11.20
N VAL A 18 2.31 -1.07 -12.31
CA VAL A 18 1.22 -1.92 -12.81
C VAL A 18 1.81 -3.11 -13.57
N MET A 19 1.70 -4.30 -12.99
CA MET A 19 2.30 -5.53 -13.52
C MET A 19 1.94 -5.82 -14.99
N LEU A 20 2.90 -6.39 -15.72
CA LEU A 20 2.65 -7.06 -17.01
C LEU A 20 2.04 -8.45 -16.75
N PRO A 21 1.14 -8.96 -17.62
CA PRO A 21 0.73 -8.44 -18.93
C PRO A 21 -0.53 -7.55 -18.91
N ASN A 22 -0.91 -6.99 -17.76
CA ASN A 22 -2.20 -6.32 -17.60
C ASN A 22 -2.33 -5.07 -18.48
N LEU A 23 -3.53 -4.86 -19.02
CA LEU A 23 -3.92 -3.61 -19.67
C LEU A 23 -4.14 -2.52 -18.62
N ILE A 24 -3.74 -1.30 -18.94
CA ILE A 24 -3.89 -0.14 -18.05
C ILE A 24 -5.07 0.70 -18.53
N VAL A 25 -6.01 0.95 -17.64
CA VAL A 25 -7.04 1.97 -17.83
C VAL A 25 -6.89 3.02 -16.74
N VAL A 26 -6.73 4.28 -17.11
CA VAL A 26 -6.77 5.39 -16.15
C VAL A 26 -8.15 6.03 -16.21
N ARG A 27 -8.87 6.07 -15.08
CA ARG A 27 -10.15 6.76 -14.98
C ARG A 27 -9.96 8.09 -14.26
N ILE A 28 -10.61 9.13 -14.77
CA ILE A 28 -10.72 10.46 -14.19
C ILE A 28 -12.19 10.72 -13.88
N ASP A 29 -12.47 11.23 -12.70
CA ASP A 29 -13.80 11.48 -12.15
C ASP A 29 -13.85 12.89 -11.54
N GLY A 30 -14.94 13.64 -11.79
CA GLY A 30 -15.16 14.96 -11.20
C GLY A 30 -15.44 14.90 -9.70
N ARG A 31 -14.79 15.77 -8.93
CA ARG A 31 -15.04 15.96 -7.50
C ARG A 31 -16.08 17.07 -7.31
N ASP A 32 -17.16 16.75 -6.60
CA ASP A 32 -18.26 17.68 -6.29
C ASP A 32 -18.79 18.43 -7.52
N PHE A 33 -18.75 17.77 -8.69
CA PHE A 33 -19.04 18.42 -9.97
C PHE A 33 -20.49 18.88 -10.10
N ARG A 34 -21.39 18.26 -9.34
CA ARG A 34 -22.77 18.74 -9.18
C ARG A 34 -22.80 20.19 -8.67
N ARG A 35 -22.09 20.49 -7.57
CA ARG A 35 -21.98 21.84 -7.00
C ARG A 35 -21.28 22.78 -7.97
N PHE A 36 -20.24 22.31 -8.65
CA PHE A 36 -19.54 23.08 -9.69
C PHE A 36 -20.50 23.51 -10.81
N SER A 37 -21.30 22.56 -11.31
CA SER A 37 -22.30 22.77 -12.35
C SER A 37 -23.42 23.72 -11.91
N GLU A 38 -23.86 23.66 -10.65
CA GLU A 38 -24.86 24.58 -10.07
C GLU A 38 -24.30 26.00 -9.95
N VAL A 39 -23.08 26.18 -9.41
CA VAL A 39 -22.46 27.49 -9.21
C VAL A 39 -22.16 28.23 -10.53
N HIS A 40 -21.90 27.47 -11.60
CA HIS A 40 -21.66 27.99 -12.95
C HIS A 40 -22.89 27.87 -13.86
N GLU A 41 -24.05 27.51 -13.30
CA GLU A 41 -25.36 27.55 -13.97
C GLU A 41 -25.40 26.78 -15.29
N PHE A 42 -24.88 25.54 -15.30
CA PHE A 42 -24.95 24.71 -16.50
C PHE A 42 -26.40 24.35 -16.83
N GLU A 43 -26.69 24.28 -18.12
CA GLU A 43 -27.99 23.84 -18.62
C GLU A 43 -28.28 22.39 -18.19
N LYS A 44 -29.54 22.13 -17.78
CA LYS A 44 -30.01 20.81 -17.36
C LYS A 44 -31.06 20.26 -18.34
N PRO A 45 -31.11 18.95 -18.62
CA PRO A 45 -30.26 17.88 -18.06
C PRO A 45 -28.81 17.91 -18.56
N ASP A 46 -28.57 18.39 -19.78
CA ASP A 46 -27.27 18.37 -20.44
C ASP A 46 -26.88 19.77 -20.94
N ASP A 47 -25.65 20.21 -20.65
CA ASP A 47 -25.05 21.41 -21.25
C ASP A 47 -24.04 20.98 -22.32
N GLU A 48 -24.38 21.19 -23.59
CA GLU A 48 -23.55 20.75 -24.71
C GLU A 48 -22.13 21.34 -24.67
N ARG A 49 -21.99 22.58 -24.19
CA ARG A 49 -20.68 23.25 -24.08
C ARG A 49 -19.83 22.58 -23.01
N ALA A 50 -20.44 22.19 -21.88
CA ALA A 50 -19.75 21.47 -20.82
C ALA A 50 -19.25 20.10 -21.31
N LEU A 51 -20.11 19.35 -22.00
CA LEU A 51 -19.75 18.04 -22.57
C LEU A 51 -18.65 18.17 -23.63
N ASN A 52 -18.73 19.17 -24.50
CA ASN A 52 -17.70 19.42 -25.50
C ASN A 52 -16.38 19.90 -24.90
N LEU A 53 -16.41 20.67 -23.80
CA LEU A 53 -15.20 21.02 -23.04
C LEU A 53 -14.54 19.76 -22.45
N MET A 54 -15.31 18.85 -21.87
CA MET A 54 -14.79 17.55 -21.39
C MET A 54 -14.19 16.72 -22.52
N ASN A 55 -14.86 16.65 -23.68
CA ASN A 55 -14.34 16.00 -24.89
C ASN A 55 -13.03 16.65 -25.37
N SER A 56 -12.92 17.97 -25.28
CA SER A 56 -11.73 18.75 -25.65
C SER A 56 -10.55 18.44 -24.73
N CYS A 57 -10.80 18.27 -23.43
CA CYS A 57 -9.79 17.84 -22.45
C CYS A 57 -9.28 16.43 -22.73
N ALA A 58 -10.20 15.48 -22.98
CA ALA A 58 -9.84 14.10 -23.31
C ALA A 58 -9.08 14.00 -24.65
N THR A 59 -9.45 14.83 -25.63
CA THR A 59 -8.75 14.94 -26.92
C THR A 59 -7.32 15.41 -26.72
N ALA A 60 -7.10 16.43 -25.89
CA ALA A 60 -5.76 16.93 -25.58
C ALA A 60 -4.87 15.86 -24.92
N ILE A 61 -5.43 15.06 -24.01
CA ILE A 61 -4.72 13.90 -23.42
C ILE A 61 -4.30 12.89 -24.48
N LEU A 62 -5.21 12.52 -25.39
CA LEU A 62 -4.89 11.58 -26.46
C LEU A 62 -3.80 12.15 -27.37
N GLU A 63 -3.84 13.44 -27.68
CA GLU A 63 -2.85 14.10 -28.53
C GLU A 63 -1.47 14.14 -27.88
N GLU A 64 -1.40 14.52 -26.60
CA GLU A 64 -0.17 14.64 -25.82
C GLU A 64 0.48 13.28 -25.53
N TYR A 65 -0.32 12.24 -25.25
CA TYR A 65 0.17 10.93 -24.84
C TYR A 65 -0.12 9.85 -25.90
N PRO A 66 0.84 9.56 -26.81
CA PRO A 66 0.66 8.58 -27.88
C PRO A 66 0.38 7.16 -27.41
N ASP A 67 0.73 6.80 -26.17
CA ASP A 67 0.53 5.49 -25.56
C ASP A 67 -0.94 5.19 -25.22
N ILE A 68 -1.81 6.20 -25.24
CA ILE A 68 -3.26 6.04 -25.06
C ILE A 68 -3.88 5.73 -26.42
N ALA A 69 -4.57 4.59 -26.52
CA ALA A 69 -5.15 4.10 -27.76
C ALA A 69 -6.62 4.53 -27.91
N PHE A 70 -7.35 4.57 -26.80
CA PHE A 70 -8.80 4.79 -26.78
C PHE A 70 -9.20 5.52 -25.50
N SER A 71 -10.21 6.38 -25.56
CA SER A 71 -10.88 6.91 -24.39
C SER A 71 -12.39 6.89 -24.52
N TYR A 72 -13.07 6.78 -23.38
CA TYR A 72 -14.52 6.85 -23.28
C TYR A 72 -14.93 7.67 -22.07
N GLY A 73 -15.90 8.58 -22.23
CA GLY A 73 -16.39 9.41 -21.14
C GLY A 73 -17.81 9.92 -21.35
N PHE A 74 -18.43 10.35 -20.27
CA PHE A 74 -19.73 11.01 -20.23
C PHE A 74 -19.83 11.85 -18.94
N SER A 75 -20.76 12.81 -18.89
CA SER A 75 -20.85 13.76 -17.76
C SER A 75 -19.48 14.40 -17.46
N ASP A 76 -18.97 14.17 -16.26
CA ASP A 76 -17.78 14.72 -15.64
C ASP A 76 -16.64 13.70 -15.50
N GLU A 77 -16.69 12.60 -16.26
CA GLU A 77 -15.76 11.48 -16.12
C GLU A 77 -15.27 10.90 -17.46
N TYR A 78 -14.03 10.39 -17.44
CA TYR A 78 -13.35 9.82 -18.61
C TYR A 78 -12.46 8.63 -18.23
N SER A 79 -12.42 7.62 -19.10
CA SER A 79 -11.52 6.47 -19.03
C SER A 79 -10.55 6.50 -20.21
N PHE A 80 -9.26 6.27 -19.94
CA PHE A 80 -8.18 6.26 -20.92
C PHE A 80 -7.52 4.89 -20.96
N VAL A 81 -7.65 4.18 -22.08
CA VAL A 81 -7.12 2.84 -22.30
C VAL A 81 -5.76 2.94 -22.98
N PHE A 82 -4.74 2.41 -22.31
CA PHE A 82 -3.38 2.35 -22.84
C PHE A 82 -3.21 1.18 -23.81
N LYS A 83 -2.23 1.30 -24.70
CA LYS A 83 -1.79 0.21 -25.57
C LYS A 83 -1.34 -0.99 -24.76
N LYS A 84 -1.60 -2.20 -25.27
CA LYS A 84 -1.20 -3.47 -24.62
C LYS A 84 0.30 -3.56 -24.32
N THR A 85 1.13 -2.95 -25.17
CA THR A 85 2.59 -2.96 -25.06
C THR A 85 3.16 -1.75 -24.33
N SER A 86 2.31 -0.88 -23.76
CA SER A 86 2.78 0.36 -23.15
C SER A 86 3.71 0.09 -21.96
N LYS A 87 4.88 0.72 -22.02
CA LYS A 87 5.85 0.84 -20.92
C LYS A 87 5.92 2.29 -20.41
N PHE A 88 4.90 3.09 -20.71
CA PHE A 88 4.87 4.52 -20.43
C PHE A 88 5.16 4.78 -18.95
N TYR A 89 6.17 5.61 -18.67
CA TYR A 89 6.67 5.89 -17.32
C TYR A 89 6.95 4.65 -16.43
N GLN A 90 7.47 3.58 -17.03
CA GLN A 90 7.72 2.30 -16.32
C GLN A 90 6.46 1.78 -15.63
N ARG A 91 5.28 2.14 -16.15
CA ARG A 91 3.97 1.69 -15.68
C ARG A 91 3.68 2.04 -14.21
N ARG A 92 4.34 3.06 -13.64
CA ARG A 92 4.11 3.56 -12.28
C ARG A 92 2.73 4.20 -12.15
N ALA A 93 1.86 3.62 -11.33
CA ALA A 93 0.46 3.99 -11.25
C ALA A 93 0.24 5.47 -10.88
N SER A 94 0.97 5.97 -9.88
CA SER A 94 0.88 7.34 -9.38
C SER A 94 1.23 8.34 -10.47
N LYS A 95 2.29 8.06 -11.25
CA LYS A 95 2.74 8.92 -12.34
C LYS A 95 1.75 8.94 -13.50
N LEU A 96 1.18 7.80 -13.84
CA LEU A 96 0.17 7.67 -14.90
C LEU A 96 -1.09 8.46 -14.55
N LEU A 97 -1.68 8.24 -13.38
CA LEU A 97 -2.91 8.93 -12.97
C LEU A 97 -2.69 10.43 -12.77
N SER A 98 -1.56 10.85 -12.17
CA SER A 98 -1.31 12.25 -11.84
C SER A 98 -1.06 13.12 -13.09
N LEU A 99 -0.34 12.59 -14.08
CA LEU A 99 -0.05 13.33 -15.31
C LEU A 99 -1.28 13.51 -16.19
N LEU A 100 -2.12 12.47 -16.27
CA LEU A 100 -3.37 12.54 -17.01
C LEU A 100 -4.31 13.54 -16.33
N VAL A 101 -4.52 13.45 -15.01
CA VAL A 101 -5.42 14.37 -14.31
C VAL A 101 -4.90 15.82 -14.31
N SER A 102 -3.58 16.02 -14.20
CA SER A 102 -2.96 17.34 -14.30
C SER A 102 -3.21 18.00 -15.66
N LEU A 103 -3.05 17.26 -16.76
CA LEU A 103 -3.29 17.82 -18.09
C LEU A 103 -4.79 18.03 -18.31
N PHE A 104 -5.63 17.08 -17.87
CA PHE A 104 -7.08 17.19 -17.98
C PHE A 104 -7.60 18.47 -17.34
N SER A 105 -7.25 18.69 -16.07
CA SER A 105 -7.74 19.81 -15.27
C SER A 105 -7.20 21.15 -15.78
N SER A 106 -5.94 21.19 -16.22
CA SER A 106 -5.33 22.38 -16.81
C SER A 106 -5.95 22.78 -18.16
N VAL A 107 -6.24 21.81 -19.03
CA VAL A 107 -6.89 22.06 -20.32
C VAL A 107 -8.31 22.56 -20.10
N TYR A 108 -9.02 22.01 -19.11
CA TYR A 108 -10.37 22.47 -18.76
C TYR A 108 -10.38 23.97 -18.42
N VAL A 109 -9.47 24.40 -17.55
CA VAL A 109 -9.33 25.82 -17.15
C VAL A 109 -8.89 26.68 -18.34
N THR A 110 -7.87 26.24 -19.08
CA THR A 110 -7.35 26.98 -20.25
C THR A 110 -8.43 27.24 -21.29
N LYS A 111 -9.27 26.23 -21.57
CA LYS A 111 -10.31 26.31 -22.60
C LYS A 111 -11.65 26.84 -22.10
N TRP A 112 -11.79 27.16 -20.81
CA TRP A 112 -13.07 27.62 -20.25
C TRP A 112 -13.71 28.75 -21.07
N LYS A 113 -12.93 29.79 -21.42
CA LYS A 113 -13.42 30.95 -22.18
C LYS A 113 -13.76 30.65 -23.65
N GLU A 114 -13.23 29.57 -24.22
CA GLU A 114 -13.60 29.11 -25.56
C GLU A 114 -15.04 28.57 -25.58
N PHE A 115 -15.44 27.84 -24.52
CA PHE A 115 -16.75 27.19 -24.42
C PHE A 115 -17.78 28.05 -23.67
N PHE A 116 -17.33 28.88 -22.73
CA PHE A 116 -18.16 29.76 -21.91
C PHE A 116 -17.64 31.20 -21.94
N PRO A 117 -17.75 31.91 -23.07
CA PRO A 117 -17.18 33.25 -23.24
C PRO A 117 -17.73 34.26 -22.22
N GLU A 118 -19.04 34.16 -21.93
CA GLU A 118 -19.77 35.07 -21.06
C GLU A 118 -19.73 34.70 -19.57
N LYS A 119 -19.24 33.50 -19.22
CA LYS A 119 -19.18 33.06 -17.81
C LYS A 119 -17.76 33.17 -17.26
N GLU A 120 -17.64 33.67 -16.05
CA GLU A 120 -16.40 33.63 -15.30
C GLU A 120 -16.25 32.28 -14.59
N LEU A 121 -15.03 31.72 -14.60
CA LEU A 121 -14.71 30.53 -13.82
C LEU A 121 -14.44 30.96 -12.38
N LYS A 122 -15.40 30.77 -11.47
CA LYS A 122 -15.32 31.25 -10.08
C LYS A 122 -14.28 30.48 -9.27
N TYR A 123 -14.18 29.18 -9.50
CA TYR A 123 -13.14 28.29 -8.95
C TYR A 123 -12.93 27.14 -9.93
N PRO A 124 -11.74 26.51 -9.99
CA PRO A 124 -11.50 25.43 -10.94
C PRO A 124 -12.18 24.14 -10.50
N PRO A 125 -12.59 23.27 -11.45
CA PRO A 125 -13.02 21.93 -11.09
C PRO A 125 -11.85 21.14 -10.52
N SER A 126 -12.17 20.22 -9.60
CA SER A 126 -11.21 19.26 -9.06
C SER A 126 -11.58 17.87 -9.57
N TYR A 127 -10.58 17.05 -9.87
CA TYR A 127 -10.76 15.69 -10.34
C TYR A 127 -9.94 14.73 -9.51
N HIS A 128 -10.47 13.52 -9.32
CA HIS A 128 -9.71 12.40 -8.81
C HIS A 128 -9.49 11.37 -9.92
N SER A 129 -8.45 10.56 -9.78
CA SER A 129 -8.06 9.58 -10.79
C SER A 129 -7.54 8.30 -10.16
N ARG A 130 -7.77 7.19 -10.86
CA ARG A 130 -7.38 5.85 -10.45
C ARG A 130 -6.90 5.02 -11.63
N VAL A 131 -6.06 4.04 -11.34
CA VAL A 131 -5.63 3.04 -12.31
C VAL A 131 -6.45 1.76 -12.11
N ILE A 132 -7.05 1.29 -13.19
CA ILE A 132 -7.74 0.02 -13.28
C ILE A 132 -6.85 -0.93 -14.07
N SER A 133 -6.44 -2.02 -13.42
CA SER A 133 -5.61 -3.06 -14.02
C SER A 133 -6.51 -4.15 -14.61
N CYS A 134 -6.58 -4.22 -15.94
CA CYS A 134 -7.36 -5.23 -16.64
C CYS A 134 -6.47 -6.42 -17.00
N ALA A 135 -6.66 -7.56 -16.31
CA ALA A 135 -5.84 -8.76 -16.49
C ALA A 135 -5.91 -9.37 -17.90
N SER A 136 -6.97 -9.07 -18.66
CA SER A 136 -7.16 -9.56 -20.02
C SER A 136 -8.01 -8.60 -20.87
N ILE A 137 -8.14 -8.89 -22.16
CA ILE A 137 -8.96 -8.09 -23.07
C ILE A 137 -10.46 -8.23 -22.76
N GLU A 138 -10.89 -9.39 -22.27
CA GLU A 138 -12.26 -9.67 -21.82
C GLU A 138 -12.62 -8.84 -20.58
N VAL A 139 -11.65 -8.65 -19.67
CA VAL A 139 -11.83 -7.77 -18.51
C VAL A 139 -11.98 -6.31 -18.94
N LEU A 140 -11.20 -5.86 -19.94
CA LEU A 140 -11.38 -4.53 -20.54
C LEU A 140 -12.74 -4.39 -21.22
N GLN A 141 -13.19 -5.42 -21.96
CA GLN A 141 -14.50 -5.42 -22.61
C GLN A 141 -15.63 -5.29 -21.58
N ALA A 142 -15.58 -6.07 -20.50
CA ALA A 142 -16.54 -6.00 -19.41
C ALA A 142 -16.54 -4.62 -18.74
N TYR A 143 -15.36 -4.03 -18.53
CA TYR A 143 -15.23 -2.66 -18.01
C TYR A 143 -15.91 -1.64 -18.93
N LEU A 144 -15.63 -1.65 -20.24
CA LEU A 144 -16.23 -0.71 -21.19
C LEU A 144 -17.74 -0.90 -21.33
N ALA A 145 -18.21 -2.16 -21.31
CA ALA A 145 -19.63 -2.46 -21.32
C ALA A 145 -20.33 -1.88 -20.07
N TRP A 146 -19.68 -1.99 -18.91
CA TRP A 146 -20.20 -1.44 -17.66
C TRP A 146 -20.28 0.08 -17.72
N ARG A 147 -19.22 0.74 -18.18
CA ARG A 147 -19.18 2.20 -18.34
C ARG A 147 -20.25 2.71 -19.29
N GLN A 148 -20.48 2.01 -20.40
CA GLN A 148 -21.50 2.40 -21.37
C GLN A 148 -22.93 2.17 -20.84
N ASN A 149 -23.16 1.09 -20.09
CA ASN A 149 -24.45 0.87 -19.45
C ASN A 149 -24.73 1.91 -18.36
N ASP A 150 -23.72 2.29 -17.57
CA ASP A 150 -23.81 3.34 -16.54
C ASP A 150 -24.18 4.70 -17.16
N CYS A 151 -23.49 5.09 -18.25
CA CYS A 151 -23.82 6.25 -19.06
C CYS A 151 -25.30 6.28 -19.47
N HIS A 152 -25.77 5.18 -20.07
CA HIS A 152 -27.14 5.09 -20.56
C HIS A 152 -28.18 5.20 -19.44
N LEU A 153 -27.93 4.57 -18.28
CA LEU A 153 -28.84 4.60 -17.14
C LEU A 153 -28.87 5.97 -16.47
N ASN A 154 -27.71 6.60 -16.29
CA ASN A 154 -27.59 7.91 -15.64
C ASN A 154 -28.17 9.01 -16.53
N ASN A 155 -27.81 9.08 -17.81
CA ASN A 155 -28.34 10.10 -18.71
C ASN A 155 -29.86 9.98 -18.88
N LEU A 156 -30.40 8.76 -18.99
CA LEU A 156 -31.85 8.54 -19.05
C LEU A 156 -32.53 8.97 -17.74
N HIS A 157 -31.93 8.64 -16.59
CA HIS A 157 -32.42 9.07 -15.29
C HIS A 157 -32.44 10.60 -15.17
N ASP A 158 -31.35 11.26 -15.54
CA ASP A 158 -31.20 12.72 -15.41
C ASP A 158 -32.11 13.46 -16.39
N THR A 159 -32.30 12.93 -17.59
CA THR A 159 -33.31 13.43 -18.53
C THR A 159 -34.70 13.39 -17.89
N CYS A 160 -35.12 12.26 -17.30
CA CYS A 160 -36.39 12.17 -16.60
C CYS A 160 -36.48 13.15 -15.42
N LEU A 161 -35.42 13.22 -14.61
CA LEU A 161 -35.36 14.05 -13.40
C LEU A 161 -35.59 15.52 -13.75
N TRP A 162 -34.81 16.05 -14.69
CA TRP A 162 -34.88 17.45 -15.04
C TRP A 162 -36.11 17.80 -15.87
N MET A 163 -36.69 16.86 -16.62
CA MET A 163 -37.99 17.09 -17.27
C MET A 163 -39.13 17.17 -16.25
N LEU A 164 -39.11 16.35 -15.19
CA LEU A 164 -40.04 16.48 -14.07
C LEU A 164 -39.90 17.84 -13.36
N VAL A 165 -38.66 18.26 -13.09
CA VAL A 165 -38.39 19.56 -12.48
C VAL A 165 -38.88 20.72 -13.37
N LYS A 166 -38.59 20.68 -14.68
CA LYS A 166 -39.12 21.67 -15.65
C LYS A 166 -40.65 21.63 -15.76
N GLY A 167 -41.26 20.47 -15.49
CA GLY A 167 -42.71 20.28 -15.43
C GLY A 167 -43.37 20.77 -14.13
N GLY A 168 -42.63 21.42 -13.22
CA GLY A 168 -43.15 22.00 -11.99
C GLY A 168 -42.95 21.17 -10.72
N GLU A 169 -42.29 20.02 -10.80
CA GLU A 169 -41.93 19.24 -9.61
C GLU A 169 -40.72 19.83 -8.90
N THR A 170 -40.67 19.68 -7.58
CA THR A 170 -39.43 19.94 -6.83
C THR A 170 -38.43 18.80 -7.06
N GLU A 171 -37.13 19.09 -7.04
CA GLU A 171 -36.08 18.08 -7.26
C GLU A 171 -36.21 16.86 -6.32
N ASN A 172 -36.50 17.07 -5.04
CA ASN A 172 -36.70 15.98 -4.07
C ASN A 172 -37.85 15.04 -4.46
N LYS A 173 -38.99 15.61 -4.90
CA LYS A 173 -40.13 14.82 -5.37
C LYS A 173 -39.82 14.07 -6.65
N ALA A 174 -39.09 14.70 -7.57
CA ALA A 174 -38.67 14.06 -8.81
C ALA A 174 -37.72 12.87 -8.55
N HIS A 175 -36.77 13.01 -7.60
CA HIS A 175 -35.91 11.91 -7.15
C HIS A 175 -36.70 10.76 -6.52
N GLU A 176 -37.61 11.04 -5.59
CA GLU A 176 -38.45 10.01 -4.97
C GLU A 176 -39.35 9.30 -5.99
N PHE A 177 -39.90 10.04 -6.97
CA PHE A 177 -40.69 9.46 -8.05
C PHE A 177 -39.89 8.50 -8.94
N LEU A 178 -38.62 8.82 -9.24
CA LEU A 178 -37.77 8.00 -10.10
C LEU A 178 -37.09 6.84 -9.38
N LYS A 179 -37.13 6.82 -8.04
CA LYS A 179 -36.52 5.79 -7.21
C LYS A 179 -37.13 4.41 -7.50
N GLY A 180 -36.27 3.43 -7.79
CA GLY A 180 -36.71 2.06 -8.11
C GLY A 180 -37.32 1.86 -9.50
N THR A 181 -37.44 2.92 -10.32
CA THR A 181 -37.97 2.79 -11.67
C THR A 181 -37.00 2.08 -12.62
N GLN A 182 -37.53 1.17 -13.44
CA GLN A 182 -36.78 0.46 -14.47
C GLN A 182 -36.64 1.29 -15.74
N LYS A 183 -35.68 0.90 -16.61
CA LYS A 183 -35.42 1.57 -17.89
C LYS A 183 -36.67 1.74 -18.75
N GLN A 184 -37.54 0.72 -18.83
CA GLN A 184 -38.77 0.81 -19.63
C GLN A 184 -39.73 1.86 -19.09
N GLN A 185 -39.94 1.90 -17.76
CA GLN A 185 -40.80 2.87 -17.09
C GLN A 185 -40.31 4.31 -17.29
N LYS A 186 -38.98 4.53 -17.25
CA LYS A 186 -38.39 5.85 -17.53
C LYS A 186 -38.62 6.31 -18.97
N ASN A 187 -38.50 5.41 -19.95
CA ASN A 187 -38.79 5.74 -21.35
C ASN A 187 -40.29 6.04 -21.56
N GLU A 188 -41.17 5.26 -20.93
CA GLU A 188 -42.62 5.47 -20.99
C GLU A 188 -43.01 6.82 -20.37
N LEU A 189 -42.41 7.19 -19.23
CA LEU A 189 -42.59 8.50 -18.59
C LEU A 189 -42.23 9.65 -19.54
N LEU A 190 -41.04 9.60 -20.17
CA LEU A 190 -40.60 10.62 -21.12
C LEU A 190 -41.56 10.76 -22.30
N PHE A 191 -42.03 9.62 -22.83
CA PHE A 191 -42.90 9.60 -23.99
C PHE A 191 -44.32 10.08 -23.66
N GLN A 192 -44.93 9.58 -22.59
CA GLN A 192 -46.32 9.89 -22.26
C GLN A 192 -46.48 11.30 -21.66
N LYS A 193 -45.59 11.71 -20.75
CA LYS A 193 -45.74 12.98 -20.02
C LYS A 193 -45.10 14.16 -20.75
N PHE A 194 -44.01 13.92 -21.49
CA PHE A 194 -43.23 14.99 -22.11
C PHE A 194 -43.12 14.87 -23.64
N HIS A 195 -43.71 13.83 -24.25
CA HIS A 195 -43.62 13.57 -25.69
C HIS A 195 -42.19 13.45 -26.23
N ILE A 196 -41.26 13.03 -25.36
CA ILE A 196 -39.85 12.82 -25.70
C ILE A 196 -39.60 11.33 -25.95
N ASN A 197 -39.18 11.00 -27.17
CA ASN A 197 -38.58 9.69 -27.44
C ASN A 197 -37.08 9.78 -27.18
N TYR A 198 -36.61 9.12 -26.11
CA TYR A 198 -35.20 9.15 -25.71
C TYR A 198 -34.29 8.76 -26.88
N LYS A 199 -34.62 7.77 -27.71
CA LYS A 199 -33.77 7.36 -28.85
C LYS A 199 -33.54 8.45 -29.89
N ASN A 200 -34.41 9.45 -29.97
CA ASN A 200 -34.30 10.54 -30.93
C ASN A 200 -33.45 11.71 -30.42
N LEU A 201 -33.05 11.70 -29.14
CA LEU A 201 -32.13 12.72 -28.63
C LEU A 201 -30.75 12.56 -29.30
N PRO A 202 -29.99 13.67 -29.46
CA PRO A 202 -28.61 13.64 -29.92
C PRO A 202 -27.77 12.58 -29.20
N ALA A 203 -26.90 11.88 -29.95
CA ALA A 203 -26.17 10.72 -29.44
C ALA A 203 -25.25 11.06 -28.26
N ILE A 204 -24.71 12.28 -28.20
CA ILE A 204 -23.89 12.78 -27.09
C ILE A 204 -24.63 12.74 -25.74
N TYR A 205 -25.94 12.98 -25.72
CA TYR A 205 -26.78 12.91 -24.52
C TYR A 205 -27.17 11.48 -24.12
N ARG A 206 -26.79 10.47 -24.91
CA ARG A 206 -27.24 9.08 -24.69
C ARG A 206 -26.15 8.04 -24.59
N GLN A 207 -25.08 8.23 -25.35
CA GLN A 207 -24.06 7.20 -25.58
C GLN A 207 -22.72 7.58 -24.96
N GLY A 208 -22.55 8.82 -24.49
CA GLY A 208 -21.24 9.38 -24.16
C GLY A 208 -20.37 9.57 -25.40
N SER A 209 -19.11 9.89 -25.18
CA SER A 209 -18.12 10.18 -26.22
C SER A 209 -17.01 9.13 -26.17
N CYS A 210 -16.71 8.53 -27.32
CA CYS A 210 -15.49 7.74 -27.50
C CYS A 210 -14.51 8.48 -28.41
N ILE A 211 -13.24 8.51 -28.04
CA ILE A 211 -12.21 9.26 -28.75
C ILE A 211 -11.03 8.33 -29.00
N PHE A 212 -10.57 8.30 -30.25
CA PHE A 212 -9.36 7.56 -30.63
C PHE A 212 -8.77 8.14 -31.91
N LYS A 213 -7.51 7.80 -32.17
CA LYS A 213 -6.78 8.34 -33.31
C LYS A 213 -7.08 7.56 -34.60
N THR A 214 -7.68 8.24 -35.58
CA THR A 214 -7.89 7.69 -36.92
C THR A 214 -6.86 8.21 -37.92
N LYS A 215 -6.58 7.44 -38.98
CA LYS A 215 -5.74 7.90 -40.09
C LYS A 215 -6.52 8.96 -40.89
N VAL A 216 -5.92 10.13 -41.04
CA VAL A 216 -6.40 11.25 -41.86
C VAL A 216 -5.33 11.57 -42.91
N GLU A 217 -5.76 11.81 -44.14
CA GLU A 217 -4.90 12.25 -45.22
C GLU A 217 -4.92 13.79 -45.28
N GLU A 218 -3.75 14.43 -45.15
CA GLU A 218 -3.64 15.88 -45.06
C GLU A 218 -2.65 16.40 -46.12
N ASN A 219 -3.01 17.51 -46.79
CA ASN A 219 -2.16 18.17 -47.77
C ASN A 219 -1.10 18.98 -47.02
N VAL A 220 0.16 18.54 -47.01
CA VAL A 220 1.24 19.18 -46.24
C VAL A 220 1.92 20.30 -47.01
N LYS A 221 1.99 20.18 -48.34
CA LYS A 221 2.51 21.19 -49.25
C LYS A 221 1.95 20.96 -50.64
N TYR A 222 2.05 21.93 -51.53
CA TYR A 222 1.84 21.73 -52.95
C TYR A 222 3.20 21.59 -53.63
N SER A 223 3.34 20.64 -54.55
CA SER A 223 4.54 20.54 -55.41
C SER A 223 4.67 21.79 -56.27
N GLU A 224 5.84 22.02 -56.87
CA GLU A 224 6.06 23.14 -57.83
C GLU A 224 5.04 23.17 -58.99
N ASN A 225 4.43 22.01 -59.30
CA ASN A 225 3.38 21.87 -60.33
C ASN A 225 1.94 22.02 -59.77
N GLY A 226 1.76 22.50 -58.53
CA GLY A 226 0.43 22.69 -57.92
C GLY A 226 -0.27 21.42 -57.41
N ALA A 227 0.35 20.24 -57.50
CA ALA A 227 -0.24 19.01 -56.96
C ALA A 227 -0.07 18.91 -55.42
N PRO A 228 -1.13 18.56 -54.67
CA PRO A 228 -1.06 18.42 -53.21
C PRO A 228 -0.21 17.20 -52.82
N VAL A 229 0.82 17.43 -52.01
CA VAL A 229 1.63 16.40 -51.35
C VAL A 229 0.91 15.96 -50.08
N LYS A 230 0.31 14.78 -50.16
CA LYS A 230 -0.49 14.20 -49.09
C LYS A 230 0.36 13.41 -48.10
N ARG A 231 0.14 13.60 -46.80
CA ARG A 231 0.75 12.80 -45.73
C ARG A 231 -0.35 12.22 -44.86
N HIS A 232 -0.25 10.93 -44.57
CA HIS A 232 -1.13 10.30 -43.61
C HIS A 232 -0.67 10.65 -42.18
N ARG A 233 -1.54 11.29 -41.40
CA ARG A 233 -1.35 11.55 -39.97
C ARG A 233 -2.45 10.86 -39.18
N ARG A 234 -2.22 10.69 -37.88
CA ARG A 234 -3.22 10.18 -36.94
C ARG A 234 -3.76 11.35 -36.13
N LYS A 235 -5.05 11.65 -36.27
CA LYS A 235 -5.74 12.70 -35.51
C LYS A 235 -6.81 12.08 -34.63
N ALA A 236 -6.95 12.58 -33.41
CA ALA A 236 -8.03 12.20 -32.52
C ALA A 236 -9.38 12.63 -33.12
N ARG A 237 -10.36 11.73 -33.13
CA ARG A 237 -11.73 12.02 -33.56
C ARG A 237 -12.69 11.53 -32.50
N ILE A 238 -13.76 12.28 -32.31
CA ILE A 238 -14.85 11.98 -31.39
C ILE A 238 -15.92 11.19 -32.16
N PHE A 239 -16.40 10.12 -31.55
CA PHE A 239 -17.47 9.26 -32.05
C PHE A 239 -18.49 9.02 -30.94
N HIS A 240 -19.73 8.77 -31.33
CA HIS A 240 -20.81 8.34 -30.44
C HIS A 240 -21.36 7.04 -30.99
N ALA A 241 -21.23 5.95 -30.23
CA ALA A 241 -21.60 4.61 -30.68
C ALA A 241 -22.50 3.93 -29.65
N GLU A 242 -23.48 3.14 -30.10
CA GLU A 242 -24.44 2.47 -29.21
C GLU A 242 -23.85 1.28 -28.46
N ASN A 243 -22.78 0.66 -28.98
CA ASN A 243 -22.14 -0.49 -28.35
C ASN A 243 -20.60 -0.45 -28.53
N ILE A 244 -19.91 0.31 -27.67
CA ILE A 244 -18.44 0.41 -27.70
C ILE A 244 -17.76 -0.86 -27.20
N ALA A 245 -18.50 -1.72 -26.49
CA ALA A 245 -18.02 -3.03 -26.04
C ALA A 245 -18.31 -4.14 -27.06
N GLY A 246 -19.01 -3.81 -28.15
CA GLY A 246 -19.39 -4.74 -29.20
C GLY A 246 -18.23 -5.05 -30.12
N ARG A 247 -18.20 -6.28 -30.62
CA ARG A 247 -17.16 -6.73 -31.56
C ARG A 247 -17.19 -5.93 -32.86
N SER A 248 -18.39 -5.58 -33.35
CA SER A 248 -18.56 -4.79 -34.58
C SER A 248 -17.84 -3.45 -34.52
N PHE A 249 -18.01 -2.71 -33.43
CA PHE A 249 -17.36 -1.41 -33.23
C PHE A 249 -15.84 -1.50 -33.33
N TRP A 250 -15.21 -2.52 -32.73
CA TRP A 250 -13.75 -2.68 -32.78
C TRP A 250 -13.24 -3.16 -34.14
N ASN A 251 -14.02 -4.00 -34.83
CA ASN A 251 -13.69 -4.47 -36.18
C ASN A 251 -13.74 -3.36 -37.23
N GLU A 252 -14.66 -2.41 -37.09
CA GLU A 252 -14.77 -1.22 -37.96
C GLU A 252 -13.58 -0.26 -37.79
N HIS A 253 -12.80 -0.41 -36.72
CA HIS A 253 -11.67 0.46 -36.38
C HIS A 253 -10.34 -0.32 -36.23
N PRO A 254 -9.69 -0.74 -37.33
CA PRO A 254 -8.48 -1.57 -37.29
C PRO A 254 -7.30 -1.00 -36.48
N SER A 255 -7.24 0.31 -36.28
CA SER A 255 -6.23 0.95 -35.44
C SER A 255 -6.34 0.53 -33.97
N LEU A 256 -7.57 0.39 -33.46
CA LEU A 256 -7.83 -0.02 -32.08
C LEU A 256 -7.49 -1.50 -31.88
N LEU A 257 -7.93 -2.34 -32.82
CA LEU A 257 -7.62 -3.78 -32.84
C LEU A 257 -6.12 -4.05 -32.74
N LYS A 258 -5.31 -3.27 -33.47
CA LYS A 258 -3.85 -3.40 -33.48
C LYS A 258 -3.20 -2.94 -32.17
N GLU A 259 -3.75 -1.92 -31.52
CA GLU A 259 -3.12 -1.22 -30.40
C GLU A 259 -3.47 -1.81 -29.03
N VAL A 260 -4.69 -2.32 -28.89
CA VAL A 260 -5.23 -2.84 -27.63
C VAL A 260 -5.49 -4.35 -27.73
N GLY A 261 -6.09 -4.79 -28.83
CA GLY A 261 -6.59 -6.16 -29.02
C GLY A 261 -8.04 -6.14 -29.52
N GLY A 262 -8.57 -7.31 -29.86
CA GLY A 262 -9.94 -7.45 -30.37
C GLY A 262 -10.83 -8.19 -29.41
N PHE A 263 -12.13 -7.88 -29.45
CA PHE A 263 -13.15 -8.62 -28.72
C PHE A 263 -13.60 -9.84 -29.55
N THR A 264 -13.58 -11.02 -28.92
CA THR A 264 -13.89 -12.30 -29.58
C THR A 264 -15.38 -12.60 -29.61
N GLU A 265 -16.12 -12.13 -28.60
CA GLU A 265 -17.56 -12.34 -28.41
C GLU A 265 -18.26 -10.99 -28.11
N ASP A 266 -19.57 -10.90 -28.31
CA ASP A 266 -20.34 -9.75 -27.85
C ASP A 266 -20.62 -9.89 -26.35
N ALA A 267 -20.58 -8.77 -25.61
CA ALA A 267 -20.65 -8.76 -24.16
C ALA A 267 -22.08 -9.05 -23.64
N ASP A 268 -22.56 -10.29 -23.80
CA ASP A 268 -23.87 -10.72 -23.33
C ASP A 268 -23.85 -10.96 -21.82
N LYS A 269 -24.22 -9.90 -21.09
CA LYS A 269 -24.43 -9.82 -19.62
C LYS A 269 -23.14 -9.72 -18.81
N ILE A 270 -22.83 -8.49 -18.44
CA ILE A 270 -21.84 -8.14 -17.42
C ILE A 270 -22.29 -8.74 -16.09
N LYS A 271 -21.50 -9.64 -15.51
CA LYS A 271 -21.72 -10.09 -14.12
C LYS A 271 -21.36 -8.94 -13.19
N LEU A 272 -22.33 -8.49 -12.37
CA LEU A 272 -22.17 -7.43 -11.36
C LEU A 272 -20.98 -7.68 -10.40
N GLU A 273 -20.59 -8.94 -10.30
CA GLU A 273 -19.44 -9.49 -9.57
C GLU A 273 -18.11 -8.83 -9.97
N TYR A 274 -17.89 -8.54 -11.26
CA TYR A 274 -16.64 -7.93 -11.75
C TYR A 274 -16.47 -6.47 -11.35
N VAL A 275 -17.57 -5.72 -11.17
CA VAL A 275 -17.54 -4.28 -10.88
C VAL A 275 -16.88 -4.00 -9.52
N ARG A 276 -17.08 -4.89 -8.53
CA ARG A 276 -16.47 -4.76 -7.20
C ARG A 276 -14.95 -5.00 -7.22
N PHE A 277 -14.44 -5.80 -8.16
CA PHE A 277 -13.00 -6.03 -8.30
C PHE A 277 -12.24 -4.80 -8.84
N PHE A 278 -12.92 -3.89 -9.57
CA PHE A 278 -12.33 -2.65 -10.05
C PHE A 278 -12.27 -1.53 -9.00
N GLN A 279 -12.76 -1.78 -7.78
CA GLN A 279 -12.83 -0.79 -6.69
C GLN A 279 -11.75 -1.00 -5.61
N PHE A 280 -10.95 -2.07 -5.70
CA PHE A 280 -9.91 -2.33 -4.71
C PHE A 280 -8.70 -1.42 -4.95
N GLU A 281 -8.46 -0.49 -4.02
CA GLU A 281 -7.33 0.44 -4.06
C GLU A 281 -6.48 0.30 -2.80
N ASN A 282 -5.16 0.44 -2.97
CA ASN A 282 -4.20 0.43 -1.88
C ASN A 282 -4.45 1.62 -0.94
N LYS A 283 -4.71 1.33 0.33
CA LYS A 283 -4.80 2.33 1.39
C LYS A 283 -3.41 2.56 1.99
N LEU A 284 -3.06 3.83 2.19
CA LEU A 284 -1.86 4.22 2.89
C LEU A 284 -1.94 3.78 4.36
N MET A 285 -0.79 3.44 4.96
CA MET A 285 -0.72 2.93 6.33
C MET A 285 -1.43 3.88 7.30
N PRO A 286 -2.27 3.39 8.23
CA PRO A 286 -2.86 4.22 9.28
C PRO A 286 -1.80 4.81 10.21
N SER A 287 -2.14 5.93 10.87
CA SER A 287 -1.32 6.55 11.92
C SER A 287 0.09 6.98 11.49
N THR A 288 0.34 7.17 10.19
CA THR A 288 1.58 7.75 9.65
C THR A 288 1.32 9.12 9.06
N TRP A 289 2.35 9.99 9.07
CA TRP A 289 2.36 11.19 8.23
C TRP A 289 2.23 10.79 6.77
N ILE A 290 1.42 11.51 6.00
CA ILE A 290 1.34 11.33 4.55
C ILE A 290 1.95 12.57 3.91
N VAL A 291 2.94 12.36 3.04
CA VAL A 291 3.50 13.42 2.21
C VAL A 291 3.10 13.17 0.77
N ILE A 292 2.37 14.12 0.18
CA ILE A 292 2.11 14.15 -1.26
C ILE A 292 3.14 15.06 -1.91
N ARG A 293 4.05 14.49 -2.69
CA ARG A 293 4.99 15.25 -3.50
C ARG A 293 4.42 15.45 -4.89
N ILE A 294 4.46 16.68 -5.37
CA ILE A 294 4.14 17.12 -6.73
C ILE A 294 5.43 17.59 -7.40
N ASP A 295 5.64 17.21 -8.66
CA ASP A 295 6.85 17.46 -9.44
C ASP A 295 6.52 17.90 -10.87
N GLY A 296 7.24 18.89 -11.39
CA GLY A 296 7.06 19.47 -12.72
C GLY A 296 7.56 18.56 -13.84
N CYS A 297 6.64 18.06 -14.67
CA CYS A 297 7.00 17.19 -15.78
C CYS A 297 7.50 18.01 -16.98
N HIS A 298 8.76 17.79 -17.39
CA HIS A 298 9.44 18.53 -18.47
C HIS A 298 9.46 20.06 -18.27
N PHE A 299 9.45 20.53 -17.02
CA PHE A 299 9.29 21.95 -16.70
C PHE A 299 10.43 22.83 -17.20
N HIS A 300 11.63 22.28 -17.40
CA HIS A 300 12.74 23.00 -18.04
C HIS A 300 12.33 23.56 -19.42
N ARG A 301 11.64 22.76 -20.24
CA ARG A 301 11.13 23.17 -21.56
C ARG A 301 9.99 24.18 -21.43
N PHE A 302 9.13 24.00 -20.43
CA PHE A 302 8.08 24.96 -20.10
C PHE A 302 8.68 26.34 -19.78
N SER A 303 9.70 26.39 -18.93
CA SER A 303 10.37 27.62 -18.51
C SER A 303 11.10 28.33 -19.67
N GLU A 304 11.69 27.58 -20.61
CA GLU A 304 12.35 28.14 -21.80
C GLU A 304 11.32 28.74 -22.77
N VAL A 305 10.22 28.02 -23.04
CA VAL A 305 9.16 28.47 -23.96
C VAL A 305 8.46 29.75 -23.44
N HIS A 306 8.32 29.87 -22.13
CA HIS A 306 7.70 31.03 -21.46
C HIS A 306 8.72 32.07 -20.98
N GLN A 307 10.00 31.89 -21.31
CA GLN A 307 11.08 32.86 -21.04
C GLN A 307 11.14 33.27 -19.57
N PHE A 308 11.23 32.27 -18.68
CA PHE A 308 11.45 32.52 -17.25
C PHE A 308 12.88 33.00 -17.01
N GLU A 309 13.03 33.93 -16.08
CA GLU A 309 14.34 34.44 -15.67
C GLU A 309 15.20 33.31 -15.08
N LYS A 310 16.50 33.33 -15.39
CA LYS A 310 17.48 32.35 -14.93
C LYS A 310 18.59 33.05 -14.14
N PRO A 311 19.03 32.52 -12.98
CA PRO A 311 18.74 31.17 -12.47
C PRO A 311 17.35 31.01 -11.83
N ASN A 312 16.76 32.09 -11.30
CA ASN A 312 15.50 32.06 -10.58
C ASN A 312 14.55 33.14 -11.11
N ASP A 313 13.27 32.79 -11.28
CA ASP A 313 12.21 33.72 -11.65
C ASP A 313 11.26 33.91 -10.45
N LYS A 314 11.27 35.11 -9.87
CA LYS A 314 10.49 35.43 -8.68
C LYS A 314 8.98 35.34 -8.92
N GLN A 315 8.51 35.71 -10.12
CA GLN A 315 7.09 35.62 -10.46
C GLN A 315 6.66 34.16 -10.58
N ALA A 316 7.49 33.30 -11.18
CA ALA A 316 7.21 31.87 -11.28
C ALA A 316 7.15 31.19 -9.90
N LEU A 317 8.10 31.49 -9.01
CA LEU A 317 8.11 30.94 -7.64
C LEU A 317 6.90 31.42 -6.84
N ASN A 318 6.55 32.70 -6.94
CA ASN A 318 5.37 33.24 -6.26
C ASN A 318 4.06 32.65 -6.78
N LEU A 319 3.97 32.34 -8.08
CA LEU A 319 2.83 31.61 -8.63
C LEU A 319 2.73 30.20 -8.02
N MET A 320 3.83 29.44 -7.98
CA MET A 320 3.88 28.13 -7.32
C MET A 320 3.47 28.21 -5.84
N ASN A 321 3.98 29.20 -5.11
CA ASN A 321 3.61 29.45 -3.71
C ASN A 321 2.10 29.74 -3.57
N SER A 322 1.55 30.58 -4.45
CA SER A 322 0.13 30.94 -4.46
C SER A 322 -0.78 29.74 -4.78
N CYS A 323 -0.30 28.79 -5.60
CA CYS A 323 -0.97 27.51 -5.84
C CYS A 323 -0.94 26.61 -4.59
N ALA A 324 0.21 26.52 -3.92
CA ALA A 324 0.34 25.73 -2.69
C ALA A 324 -0.56 26.25 -1.57
N VAL A 325 -0.64 27.58 -1.40
CA VAL A 325 -1.57 28.21 -0.45
C VAL A 325 -3.02 27.83 -0.75
N ALA A 326 -3.41 27.86 -2.03
CA ALA A 326 -4.75 27.45 -2.42
C ALA A 326 -5.03 25.97 -2.09
N VAL A 327 -4.06 25.08 -2.31
CA VAL A 327 -4.17 23.66 -1.95
C VAL A 327 -4.35 23.47 -0.44
N LEU A 328 -3.59 24.18 0.40
CA LEU A 328 -3.74 24.12 1.86
C LEU A 328 -5.13 24.57 2.31
N GLN A 329 -5.63 25.66 1.71
CA GLN A 329 -6.95 26.21 2.02
C GLN A 329 -8.09 25.27 1.59
N GLU A 330 -7.94 24.62 0.45
CA GLU A 330 -8.92 23.66 -0.09
C GLU A 330 -8.91 22.31 0.64
N ILE A 331 -7.75 21.90 1.17
CA ILE A 331 -7.57 20.61 1.86
C ILE A 331 -7.04 20.86 3.27
N PRO A 332 -7.93 21.11 4.26
CA PRO A 332 -7.55 21.48 5.63
C PRO A 332 -6.76 20.41 6.39
N ASP A 333 -6.77 19.16 5.90
CA ASP A 333 -5.97 18.06 6.46
C ASP A 333 -4.46 18.22 6.17
N ILE A 334 -4.09 19.08 5.22
CA ILE A 334 -2.72 19.50 4.96
C ILE A 334 -2.35 20.58 5.96
N ILE A 335 -1.31 20.31 6.74
CA ILE A 335 -0.88 21.20 7.83
C ILE A 335 0.40 21.95 7.52
N PHE A 336 1.18 21.45 6.56
CA PHE A 336 2.47 22.02 6.17
C PHE A 336 2.75 21.70 4.70
N ALA A 337 3.41 22.61 4.00
CA ALA A 337 3.96 22.35 2.68
C ALA A 337 5.33 22.99 2.47
N TYR A 338 6.17 22.31 1.70
CA TYR A 338 7.52 22.74 1.35
C TYR A 338 7.69 22.73 -0.17
N GLY A 339 8.11 23.86 -0.75
CA GLY A 339 8.29 24.06 -2.18
C GLY A 339 9.73 24.41 -2.56
N VAL A 340 10.16 23.90 -3.71
CA VAL A 340 11.44 24.26 -4.35
C VAL A 340 11.31 24.13 -5.87
N SER A 341 11.71 25.17 -6.60
CA SER A 341 11.60 25.21 -8.06
C SER A 341 10.18 24.91 -8.54
N ASP A 342 10.00 23.81 -9.27
CA ASP A 342 8.78 23.30 -9.89
C ASP A 342 8.15 22.16 -9.09
N GLU A 343 8.56 21.99 -7.82
CA GLU A 343 8.12 20.91 -6.96
C GLU A 343 7.54 21.40 -5.62
N TYR A 344 6.59 20.65 -5.08
CA TYR A 344 6.00 20.89 -3.76
C TYR A 344 5.77 19.58 -3.00
N SER A 345 5.91 19.61 -1.68
CA SER A 345 5.57 18.52 -0.76
C SER A 345 4.48 18.99 0.19
N PHE A 346 3.35 18.30 0.23
CA PHE A 346 2.21 18.60 1.11
C PHE A 346 2.12 17.54 2.20
N VAL A 347 2.21 17.96 3.46
CA VAL A 347 2.20 17.11 4.66
C VAL A 347 0.79 17.08 5.24
N PHE A 348 0.17 15.90 5.23
CA PHE A 348 -1.11 15.63 5.85
C PHE A 348 -0.91 15.11 7.27
N LYS A 349 -1.85 15.46 8.16
CA LYS A 349 -1.90 14.98 9.54
C LYS A 349 -1.91 13.44 9.64
N LYS A 350 -1.26 12.89 10.67
CA LYS A 350 -1.10 11.44 10.87
C LYS A 350 -2.42 10.68 11.01
N ASP A 351 -3.42 11.33 11.60
CA ASP A 351 -4.78 10.84 11.81
C ASP A 351 -5.73 11.20 10.65
N SER A 352 -5.21 11.69 9.52
CA SER A 352 -6.02 12.03 8.36
C SER A 352 -6.78 10.80 7.86
N HIS A 353 -8.09 11.00 7.71
CA HIS A 353 -9.00 10.08 7.04
C HIS A 353 -9.41 10.60 5.66
N PHE A 354 -8.73 11.64 5.14
CA PHE A 354 -9.01 12.21 3.83
C PHE A 354 -9.00 11.11 2.76
N TYR A 355 -10.09 10.99 2.01
CA TYR A 355 -10.34 9.90 1.04
C TYR A 355 -10.12 8.48 1.57
N GLN A 356 -10.32 8.25 2.87
CA GLN A 356 -10.02 6.98 3.54
C GLN A 356 -8.57 6.52 3.31
N ARG A 357 -7.64 7.47 3.14
CA ARG A 357 -6.22 7.25 2.87
C ARG A 357 -5.94 6.50 1.55
N ARG A 358 -6.83 6.62 0.55
CA ARG A 358 -6.60 6.08 -0.80
C ARG A 358 -5.59 6.94 -1.55
N ALA A 359 -4.41 6.38 -1.82
CA ALA A 359 -3.28 7.12 -2.37
C ALA A 359 -3.59 7.78 -3.72
N SER A 360 -4.25 7.05 -4.63
CA SER A 360 -4.74 7.50 -5.94
C SER A 360 -5.58 8.77 -5.83
N GLU A 361 -6.61 8.75 -5.00
CA GLU A 361 -7.53 9.89 -4.83
C GLU A 361 -6.84 11.09 -4.17
N MET A 362 -6.07 10.87 -3.11
CA MET A 362 -5.37 11.97 -2.44
C MET A 362 -4.36 12.65 -3.38
N VAL A 363 -3.54 11.87 -4.10
CA VAL A 363 -2.54 12.38 -5.04
C VAL A 363 -3.22 13.13 -6.19
N SER A 364 -4.22 12.50 -6.83
CA SER A 364 -4.88 13.07 -8.00
C SER A 364 -5.65 14.36 -7.69
N VAL A 365 -6.34 14.45 -6.55
CA VAL A 365 -7.04 15.68 -6.16
C VAL A 365 -6.06 16.82 -5.89
N THR A 366 -4.98 16.54 -5.16
CA THR A 366 -3.96 17.54 -4.84
C THR A 366 -3.29 18.04 -6.13
N VAL A 367 -2.92 17.13 -7.04
CA VAL A 367 -2.33 17.47 -8.34
C VAL A 367 -3.31 18.21 -9.24
N SER A 368 -4.53 17.71 -9.41
CA SER A 368 -5.56 18.33 -10.23
C SER A 368 -5.81 19.78 -9.82
N PHE A 369 -5.97 20.02 -8.51
CA PHE A 369 -6.26 21.35 -8.00
C PHE A 369 -5.03 22.28 -8.14
N PHE A 370 -3.83 21.80 -7.82
CA PHE A 370 -2.60 22.56 -7.99
C PHE A 370 -2.41 23.01 -9.45
N SER A 371 -2.55 22.09 -10.41
CA SER A 371 -2.39 22.35 -11.84
C SER A 371 -3.42 23.36 -12.36
N SER A 372 -4.69 23.20 -11.97
CA SER A 372 -5.75 24.14 -12.36
C SER A 372 -5.53 25.54 -11.76
N MET A 373 -5.12 25.63 -10.50
CA MET A 373 -4.80 26.90 -9.86
C MET A 373 -3.62 27.60 -10.54
N TYR A 374 -2.62 26.85 -11.01
CA TYR A 374 -1.49 27.41 -11.74
C TYR A 374 -1.93 28.11 -13.04
N VAL A 375 -2.82 27.46 -13.80
CA VAL A 375 -3.38 28.03 -15.04
C VAL A 375 -4.26 29.24 -14.71
N MET A 376 -5.16 29.10 -13.74
CA MET A 376 -6.12 30.15 -13.37
C MET A 376 -5.42 31.43 -12.88
N LYS A 377 -4.39 31.28 -12.05
CA LYS A 377 -3.62 32.40 -11.47
C LYS A 377 -2.54 32.95 -12.41
N TRP A 378 -2.29 32.35 -13.58
CA TRP A 378 -1.19 32.75 -14.46
C TRP A 378 -1.15 34.26 -14.74
N LYS A 379 -2.31 34.85 -15.06
CA LYS A 379 -2.41 36.29 -15.40
C LYS A 379 -2.21 37.23 -14.21
N GLU A 380 -2.37 36.76 -12.98
CA GLU A 380 -2.08 37.53 -11.77
C GLU A 380 -0.57 37.77 -11.62
N PHE A 381 0.24 36.77 -11.98
CA PHE A 381 1.69 36.81 -11.84
C PHE A 381 2.40 37.22 -13.13
N PHE A 382 1.85 36.89 -14.29
CA PHE A 382 2.39 37.20 -15.61
C PHE A 382 1.36 37.95 -16.49
N PRO A 383 1.01 39.21 -16.16
CA PRO A 383 -0.05 39.94 -16.87
C PRO A 383 0.24 40.09 -18.36
N LEU A 384 1.53 40.30 -18.71
CA LEU A 384 1.99 40.53 -20.08
C LEU A 384 2.38 39.26 -20.84
N LYS A 385 2.53 38.10 -20.18
CA LYS A 385 2.90 36.84 -20.86
C LYS A 385 1.66 36.00 -21.13
N GLU A 386 1.56 35.44 -22.32
CA GLU A 386 0.53 34.45 -22.65
C GLU A 386 1.00 33.05 -22.25
N LEU A 387 0.07 32.26 -21.67
CA LEU A 387 0.31 30.85 -21.40
C LEU A 387 0.15 30.07 -22.70
N LYS A 388 1.25 29.63 -23.29
CA LYS A 388 1.26 28.95 -24.62
C LYS A 388 0.71 27.53 -24.55
N TYR A 389 1.03 26.81 -23.48
CA TYR A 389 0.47 25.51 -23.14
C TYR A 389 0.54 25.35 -21.62
N PRO A 390 -0.38 24.59 -20.99
CA PRO A 390 -0.35 24.41 -19.54
C PRO A 390 0.80 23.49 -19.09
N PRO A 391 1.35 23.68 -17.88
CA PRO A 391 2.30 22.73 -17.30
C PRO A 391 1.59 21.42 -16.93
N SER A 392 2.38 20.35 -16.84
CA SER A 392 1.95 19.06 -16.32
C SER A 392 2.76 18.71 -15.08
N PHE A 393 2.08 18.19 -14.07
CA PHE A 393 2.71 17.79 -12.82
C PHE A 393 2.45 16.30 -12.56
N ASP A 394 3.46 15.59 -12.09
CA ASP A 394 3.31 14.24 -11.54
C ASP A 394 3.31 14.25 -10.02
N GLY A 395 2.70 13.21 -9.43
CA GLY A 395 2.48 13.15 -7.99
C GLY A 395 2.72 11.77 -7.42
N ARG A 396 3.11 11.74 -6.14
CA ARG A 396 3.25 10.50 -5.36
C ARG A 396 2.98 10.74 -3.88
N ALA A 397 2.53 9.69 -3.19
CA ALA A 397 2.31 9.69 -1.77
C ALA A 397 3.37 8.83 -1.06
N VAL A 398 3.92 9.33 0.04
CA VAL A 398 4.90 8.64 0.88
C VAL A 398 4.44 8.69 2.34
N CYS A 399 4.61 7.59 3.07
CA CYS A 399 4.25 7.51 4.48
C CYS A 399 5.49 7.59 5.37
N TYR A 400 5.50 8.52 6.33
CA TYR A 400 6.55 8.62 7.33
C TYR A 400 5.99 8.29 8.73
N PRO A 401 6.57 7.31 9.45
CA PRO A 401 5.94 6.74 10.64
C PRO A 401 6.09 7.57 11.91
N SER A 402 6.99 8.55 11.94
CA SER A 402 7.21 9.40 13.12
C SER A 402 7.41 10.87 12.74
N ASP A 403 7.20 11.75 13.72
CA ASP A 403 7.41 13.19 13.58
C ASP A 403 8.87 13.50 13.23
N GLU A 404 9.83 12.77 13.82
CA GLU A 404 11.26 12.87 13.54
C GLU A 404 11.59 12.52 12.08
N ILE A 405 11.07 11.41 11.56
CA ILE A 405 11.34 11.00 10.17
C ILE A 405 10.68 11.98 9.18
N CYS A 406 9.49 12.50 9.51
CA CYS A 406 8.85 13.53 8.70
C CYS A 406 9.67 14.82 8.67
N ARG A 407 10.26 15.24 9.81
CA ARG A 407 11.18 16.39 9.88
C ARG A 407 12.46 16.13 9.08
N ASP A 408 13.03 14.93 9.17
CA ASP A 408 14.20 14.54 8.39
C ASP A 408 13.92 14.59 6.89
N TYR A 409 12.72 14.21 6.45
CA TYR A 409 12.31 14.37 5.06
C TYR A 409 12.29 15.84 4.63
N LEU A 410 11.70 16.72 5.45
CA LEU A 410 11.64 18.15 5.15
C LEU A 410 13.05 18.80 5.17
N ALA A 411 13.90 18.38 6.10
CA ALA A 411 15.30 18.80 6.16
C ALA A 411 16.08 18.31 4.93
N TRP A 412 15.87 17.06 4.50
CA TRP A 412 16.43 16.54 3.25
C TRP A 412 16.03 17.40 2.05
N ARG A 413 14.75 17.79 1.96
CA ARG A 413 14.26 18.67 0.88
C ARG A 413 14.94 20.03 0.90
N GLN A 414 15.16 20.64 2.06
CA GLN A 414 15.85 21.92 2.14
C GLN A 414 17.34 21.82 1.85
N VAL A 415 18.00 20.73 2.26
CA VAL A 415 19.40 20.47 1.88
C VAL A 415 19.53 20.31 0.36
N ASP A 416 18.63 19.55 -0.26
CA ASP A 416 18.59 19.37 -1.71
C ASP A 416 18.33 20.70 -2.45
N CYS A 417 17.45 21.54 -1.91
CA CYS A 417 17.22 22.91 -2.40
C CYS A 417 18.50 23.73 -2.42
N HIS A 418 19.25 23.79 -1.31
CA HIS A 418 20.51 24.51 -1.23
C HIS A 418 21.53 24.03 -2.27
N ILE A 419 21.69 22.71 -2.40
CA ILE A 419 22.64 22.10 -3.34
C ILE A 419 22.26 22.46 -4.79
N ASN A 420 20.99 22.28 -5.15
CA ASN A 420 20.52 22.49 -6.51
C ASN A 420 20.50 23.97 -6.89
N ASN A 421 20.07 24.87 -6.01
CA ASN A 421 20.04 26.31 -6.28
C ASN A 421 21.44 26.91 -6.39
N GLN A 422 22.38 26.48 -5.55
CA GLN A 422 23.78 26.92 -5.66
C GLN A 422 24.39 26.47 -6.99
N TYR A 423 24.18 25.21 -7.38
CA TYR A 423 24.62 24.68 -8.67
C TYR A 423 24.00 25.45 -9.83
N ASN A 424 22.68 25.63 -9.83
CA ASN A 424 21.94 26.35 -10.87
C ASN A 424 22.38 27.81 -10.99
N THR A 425 22.65 28.48 -9.87
CA THR A 425 23.17 29.85 -9.86
C THR A 425 24.52 29.92 -10.57
N CYS A 426 25.47 29.04 -10.22
CA CYS A 426 26.76 28.98 -10.90
C CYS A 426 26.59 28.68 -12.40
N PHE A 427 25.76 27.69 -12.73
CA PHE A 427 25.52 27.25 -14.10
C PHE A 427 25.03 28.40 -14.98
N TRP A 428 23.99 29.12 -14.53
CA TRP A 428 23.42 30.21 -15.31
C TRP A 428 24.29 31.47 -15.29
N MET A 429 25.10 31.72 -14.27
CA MET A 429 26.08 32.81 -14.33
C MET A 429 27.18 32.53 -15.37
N LEU A 430 27.68 31.29 -15.44
CA LEU A 430 28.62 30.88 -16.48
C LEU A 430 28.03 31.03 -17.89
N VAL A 431 26.78 30.60 -18.08
CA VAL A 431 26.10 30.72 -19.37
C VAL A 431 25.79 32.17 -19.73
N ASN A 432 25.13 32.92 -18.84
CA ASN A 432 24.58 34.24 -19.16
C ASN A 432 25.61 35.37 -19.08
N LYS A 433 26.61 35.28 -18.18
CA LYS A 433 27.58 36.37 -17.92
C LYS A 433 28.96 36.09 -18.52
N LYS A 434 29.37 34.82 -18.66
CA LYS A 434 30.65 34.45 -19.31
C LYS A 434 30.46 33.89 -20.72
N GLY A 435 29.22 33.75 -21.20
CA GLY A 435 28.93 33.27 -22.55
C GLY A 435 29.33 31.80 -22.80
N LYS A 436 29.51 31.00 -21.73
CA LYS A 436 29.85 29.57 -21.88
C LYS A 436 28.67 28.81 -22.49
N GLY A 437 28.99 27.80 -23.30
CA GLY A 437 27.97 26.85 -23.75
C GLY A 437 27.37 26.07 -22.58
N LYS A 438 26.11 25.61 -22.69
CA LYS A 438 25.44 24.81 -21.64
C LYS A 438 26.28 23.57 -21.24
N SER A 439 26.83 22.85 -22.22
CA SER A 439 27.71 21.69 -21.96
C SER A 439 29.02 22.08 -21.28
N GLU A 440 29.64 23.18 -21.72
CA GLU A 440 30.88 23.68 -21.14
C GLU A 440 30.70 24.11 -19.68
N ALA A 441 29.60 24.78 -19.36
CA ALA A 441 29.26 25.14 -17.99
C ALA A 441 29.00 23.91 -17.11
N GLN A 442 28.36 22.88 -17.65
CA GLN A 442 28.13 21.62 -16.94
C GLN A 442 29.43 20.87 -16.66
N ASP A 443 30.34 20.79 -17.63
CA ASP A 443 31.65 20.15 -17.47
C ASP A 443 32.51 20.92 -16.47
N TYR A 444 32.47 22.25 -16.49
CA TYR A 444 33.18 23.09 -15.53
C TYR A 444 32.73 22.86 -14.09
N LEU A 445 31.42 22.68 -13.86
CA LEU A 445 30.86 22.48 -12.53
C LEU A 445 30.89 21.02 -12.07
N LYS A 446 31.25 20.08 -12.94
CA LYS A 446 31.26 18.66 -12.65
C LYS A 446 32.29 18.34 -11.56
N GLY A 447 31.86 17.67 -10.49
CA GLY A 447 32.72 17.30 -9.37
C GLY A 447 33.00 18.41 -8.37
N THR A 448 32.52 19.64 -8.62
CA THR A 448 32.77 20.78 -7.72
C THR A 448 32.01 20.67 -6.39
N GLN A 449 32.69 21.04 -5.31
CA GLN A 449 32.16 21.10 -3.95
C GLN A 449 31.45 22.44 -3.68
N ALA A 450 30.64 22.49 -2.61
CA ALA A 450 29.88 23.70 -2.25
C ALA A 450 30.78 24.93 -2.01
N ARG A 451 31.97 24.73 -1.41
CA ARG A 451 32.95 25.79 -1.19
C ARG A 451 33.49 26.35 -2.51
N GLU A 452 33.86 25.49 -3.45
CA GLU A 452 34.40 25.88 -4.76
C GLU A 452 33.37 26.68 -5.57
N LYS A 453 32.09 26.30 -5.49
CA LYS A 453 30.98 27.05 -6.10
C LYS A 453 30.81 28.45 -5.49
N ASN A 454 30.91 28.57 -4.16
CA ASN A 454 30.89 29.90 -3.51
C ASN A 454 32.10 30.74 -3.93
N GLU A 455 33.30 30.16 -3.95
CA GLU A 455 34.49 30.88 -4.41
C GLU A 455 34.36 31.32 -5.87
N LEU A 456 33.78 30.49 -6.74
CA LEU A 456 33.46 30.86 -8.12
C LEU A 456 32.50 32.05 -8.19
N LEU A 457 31.39 32.01 -7.44
CA LEU A 457 30.40 33.08 -7.42
C LEU A 457 30.99 34.40 -6.93
N ILE A 458 31.80 34.38 -5.88
CA ILE A 458 32.42 35.57 -5.29
C ILE A 458 33.50 36.14 -6.24
N LYS A 459 34.43 35.29 -6.70
CA LYS A 459 35.60 35.74 -7.48
C LYS A 459 35.25 36.18 -8.89
N GLU A 460 34.38 35.43 -9.57
CA GLU A 460 34.09 35.66 -11.00
C GLU A 460 32.86 36.53 -11.25
N PHE A 461 31.93 36.57 -10.29
CA PHE A 461 30.63 37.23 -10.47
C PHE A 461 30.29 38.24 -9.37
N HIS A 462 31.11 38.35 -8.31
CA HIS A 462 30.85 39.19 -7.15
C HIS A 462 29.49 38.92 -6.48
N ILE A 463 29.09 37.65 -6.46
CA ILE A 463 27.85 37.18 -5.83
C ILE A 463 28.21 36.41 -4.55
N GLU A 464 27.80 36.94 -3.40
CA GLU A 464 27.78 36.19 -2.15
C GLU A 464 26.48 35.38 -2.08
N TYR A 465 26.59 34.06 -2.27
CA TYR A 465 25.40 33.19 -2.30
C TYR A 465 24.59 33.34 -1.02
N ASN A 466 25.23 33.43 0.16
CA ASN A 466 24.51 33.49 1.43
C ASN A 466 23.74 34.81 1.67
N GLU A 467 23.96 35.83 0.85
CA GLU A 467 23.26 37.11 0.89
C GLU A 467 22.10 37.20 -0.10
N LEU A 468 21.93 36.21 -0.99
CA LEU A 468 20.75 36.16 -1.88
C LEU A 468 19.45 36.06 -1.06
N GLU A 469 18.35 36.54 -1.64
CA GLU A 469 17.02 36.43 -1.01
C GLU A 469 16.76 34.98 -0.53
N PRO A 470 16.25 34.78 0.70
CA PRO A 470 16.05 33.45 1.26
C PRO A 470 15.24 32.49 0.36
N MET A 471 14.24 33.01 -0.36
CA MET A 471 13.43 32.22 -1.32
C MET A 471 14.28 31.53 -2.40
N PHE A 472 15.40 32.13 -2.81
CA PHE A 472 16.30 31.56 -3.82
C PHE A 472 17.27 30.51 -3.25
N ARG A 473 17.20 30.23 -1.94
CA ARG A 473 18.14 29.35 -1.26
C ARG A 473 17.49 28.30 -0.36
N GLN A 474 16.46 28.69 0.36
CA GLN A 474 15.82 27.90 1.42
C GLN A 474 14.52 27.24 0.95
N GLY A 475 14.01 27.62 -0.22
CA GLY A 475 12.70 27.21 -0.72
C GLY A 475 11.57 28.02 -0.10
N SER A 476 10.35 27.51 -0.22
CA SER A 476 9.12 28.15 0.27
C SER A 476 8.39 27.24 1.24
N LEU A 477 7.99 27.79 2.37
CA LEU A 477 7.19 27.11 3.40
C LEU A 477 5.77 27.65 3.30
N ALA A 478 4.76 26.79 3.36
CA ALA A 478 3.38 27.21 3.53
C ALA A 478 2.77 26.43 4.69
N PHE A 479 2.22 27.11 5.70
CA PHE A 479 1.66 26.46 6.88
C PHE A 479 0.60 27.35 7.55
N TRP A 480 -0.20 26.74 8.42
CA TRP A 480 -1.23 27.45 9.17
C TRP A 480 -0.65 28.15 10.40
N GLU A 481 -0.85 29.45 10.48
CA GLU A 481 -0.47 30.30 11.59
C GLU A 481 -1.72 30.77 12.34
N LYS A 482 -1.66 30.80 13.68
CA LYS A 482 -2.74 31.31 14.54
C LYS A 482 -2.58 32.83 14.66
N GLU A 483 -3.56 33.59 14.17
CA GLU A 483 -3.69 35.03 14.45
C GLU A 483 -4.75 35.23 15.56
N ASP A 484 -4.34 35.84 16.67
CA ASP A 484 -5.25 36.28 17.73
C ASP A 484 -5.81 37.66 17.38
N ILE A 485 -7.09 37.73 17.01
CA ILE A 485 -7.77 39.00 16.74
C ILE A 485 -8.60 39.37 17.97
N THR A 486 -8.41 40.59 18.47
CA THR A 486 -9.24 41.16 19.53
C THR A 486 -10.39 41.91 18.85
N LEU A 487 -11.59 41.32 18.82
CA LEU A 487 -12.80 41.99 18.35
C LEU A 487 -13.52 42.59 19.56
N THR A 488 -14.03 43.82 19.47
CA THR A 488 -14.92 44.36 20.51
C THR A 488 -16.36 43.94 20.20
N ASP A 489 -17.08 43.40 21.19
CA ASP A 489 -18.51 43.13 21.06
C ASP A 489 -19.33 44.42 20.98
N GLU A 490 -20.64 44.29 20.76
CA GLU A 490 -21.60 45.40 20.63
C GLU A 490 -21.67 46.30 21.89
N ASN A 491 -21.09 45.85 23.01
CA ASN A 491 -21.00 46.57 24.28
C ASN A 491 -19.57 47.06 24.61
N GLY A 492 -18.60 46.91 23.70
CA GLY A 492 -17.23 47.36 23.86
C GLY A 492 -16.30 46.41 24.64
N ALA A 493 -16.70 45.16 24.90
CA ALA A 493 -15.86 44.17 25.57
C ALA A 493 -14.99 43.39 24.57
N PRO A 494 -13.69 43.16 24.85
CA PRO A 494 -12.82 42.39 23.98
C PRO A 494 -13.20 40.90 23.97
N VAL A 495 -13.60 40.42 22.81
CA VAL A 495 -13.81 39.01 22.45
C VAL A 495 -12.57 38.54 21.68
N ALA A 496 -11.80 37.64 22.29
CA ALA A 496 -10.70 36.98 21.62
C ALA A 496 -11.26 35.92 20.65
N ASN A 497 -10.98 36.08 19.35
CA ASN A 497 -11.32 35.10 18.33
C ASN A 497 -10.03 34.72 17.60
N SER A 498 -9.59 33.46 17.73
CA SER A 498 -8.39 32.97 17.06
C SER A 498 -8.74 32.46 15.67
N HIS A 499 -8.22 33.08 14.61
CA HIS A 499 -8.37 32.59 13.24
C HIS A 499 -7.05 31.99 12.75
N LYS A 500 -7.13 30.89 12.00
CA LYS A 500 -5.97 30.30 11.33
C LYS A 500 -5.86 30.84 9.91
N LYS A 501 -4.68 31.31 9.52
CA LYS A 501 -4.37 31.80 8.18
C LYS A 501 -3.18 31.04 7.63
N VAL A 502 -3.16 30.80 6.32
CA VAL A 502 -1.99 30.19 5.67
C VAL A 502 -0.97 31.29 5.39
N THR A 503 0.22 31.16 5.99
CA THR A 503 1.35 32.07 5.79
C THR A 503 2.40 31.40 4.90
N VAL A 504 3.11 32.19 4.09
CA VAL A 504 4.26 31.74 3.30
C VAL A 504 5.54 32.35 3.86
N GLU A 505 6.52 31.51 4.17
CA GLU A 505 7.81 31.93 4.71
C GLU A 505 9.00 31.31 3.95
N HIS A 506 10.18 31.90 4.15
CA HIS A 506 11.44 31.45 3.59
C HIS A 506 12.50 31.45 4.69
N CYS A 507 12.56 30.38 5.48
CA CYS A 507 13.46 30.27 6.63
C CYS A 507 14.10 28.86 6.74
N ASP A 508 15.07 28.72 7.63
CA ASP A 508 15.81 27.48 7.89
C ASP A 508 14.96 26.53 8.75
N ILE A 509 14.52 25.42 8.16
CA ILE A 509 13.76 24.35 8.82
C ILE A 509 14.62 23.13 9.16
N ILE A 510 15.93 23.18 8.88
CA ILE A 510 16.89 22.15 9.29
C ILE A 510 17.22 22.32 10.77
N LYS A 511 17.25 23.57 11.27
CA LYS A 511 17.54 23.87 12.67
C LYS A 511 16.30 23.76 13.57
N PRO A 512 16.49 23.50 14.88
CA PRO A 512 15.38 23.38 15.83
C PRO A 512 14.53 24.66 15.97
N ASN A 513 15.13 25.84 15.82
CA ASN A 513 14.50 27.14 16.11
C ASN A 513 13.12 27.31 15.46
N PHE A 514 12.97 26.90 14.18
CA PHE A 514 11.69 26.98 13.49
C PHE A 514 10.66 26.05 14.14
N TRP A 515 11.03 24.79 14.37
CA TRP A 515 10.14 23.79 14.97
C TRP A 515 9.78 24.12 16.43
N GLU A 516 10.67 24.77 17.17
CA GLU A 516 10.42 25.27 18.52
C GLU A 516 9.44 26.46 18.52
N ALA A 517 9.60 27.39 17.57
CA ALA A 517 8.69 28.53 17.42
C ALA A 517 7.29 28.12 16.92
N HIS A 518 7.20 27.00 16.18
CA HIS A 518 5.97 26.49 15.58
C HIS A 518 5.65 25.06 16.02
N SER A 519 5.78 24.74 17.31
CA SER A 519 5.66 23.37 17.85
C SER A 519 4.33 22.70 17.49
N SER A 520 3.25 23.48 17.37
CA SER A 520 1.92 23.00 16.99
C SER A 520 1.77 22.46 15.57
N ILE A 521 2.76 22.64 14.68
CA ILE A 521 2.68 22.15 13.29
C ILE A 521 2.77 20.62 13.23
N LEU A 522 3.64 20.00 14.02
CA LEU A 522 3.84 18.53 13.99
C LEU A 522 3.47 17.83 15.31
N GLU A 523 3.10 18.57 16.35
CA GLU A 523 2.64 18.00 17.63
C GLU A 523 1.13 17.73 17.60
N SER A 524 0.72 16.50 17.88
CA SER A 524 -0.70 16.17 18.08
C SER A 524 -1.18 16.69 19.42
N GLU A 525 -2.25 17.49 19.43
CA GLU A 525 -3.01 17.88 20.63
C GLU A 525 -3.56 16.63 21.35
N THR A 526 -2.71 15.96 22.13
CA THR A 526 -3.04 14.84 23.03
C THR A 526 -2.23 14.98 24.30
N HIS A 527 -2.28 16.15 24.93
CA HIS A 527 -1.87 16.34 26.32
C HIS A 527 -3.03 16.97 27.11
N LEU A 528 -4.01 16.14 27.46
CA LEU A 528 -4.79 16.40 28.66
C LEU A 528 -3.89 16.05 29.86
N THR A 529 -3.25 17.08 30.39
CA THR A 529 -2.52 17.09 31.66
C THR A 529 -3.40 16.55 32.79
N ILE A 530 -3.14 15.32 33.23
CA ILE A 530 -3.60 14.83 34.54
C ILE A 530 -2.59 15.33 35.57
N LYS A 531 -3.01 16.31 36.36
CA LYS A 531 -2.31 16.78 37.56
C LYS A 531 -2.16 15.62 38.54
N THR A 532 -0.91 15.28 38.87
CA THR A 532 -0.54 14.37 39.96
C THR A 532 -1.01 14.94 41.30
N LYS A 533 -1.78 14.14 42.05
CA LYS A 533 -2.01 14.31 43.49
C LYS A 533 -1.06 13.40 44.26
N GLN A 534 -0.35 13.98 45.22
CA GLN A 534 0.50 13.29 46.20
C GLN A 534 -0.32 12.48 47.23
N SER A 535 0.40 11.56 47.86
CA SER A 535 0.15 10.85 49.15
C SER A 535 -0.71 9.58 49.01
N ILE A 536 -0.42 8.43 49.65
CA ILE A 536 0.19 8.14 50.96
C ILE A 536 0.88 6.75 50.92
N ASP A 537 2.00 6.61 51.63
CA ASP A 537 2.72 5.35 51.93
C ASP A 537 1.84 4.28 52.62
N PRO A 538 2.16 2.99 52.43
CA PRO A 538 2.43 2.19 53.62
C PRO A 538 3.71 1.37 53.51
N SER A 539 4.41 1.34 54.64
CA SER A 539 5.64 0.60 54.97
C SER A 539 5.65 -0.88 54.53
N PRO A 540 6.83 -1.46 54.22
CA PRO A 540 6.96 -2.81 53.70
C PRO A 540 6.99 -3.86 54.81
N SER A 541 6.21 -4.94 54.63
CA SER A 541 6.45 -6.21 55.32
C SER A 541 7.39 -7.08 54.48
N SER A 542 8.48 -7.48 55.11
CA SER A 542 9.59 -8.28 54.62
C SER A 542 9.21 -9.66 54.07
N SER A 543 9.68 -9.97 52.87
CA SER A 543 10.25 -11.29 52.52
C SER A 543 11.12 -11.14 51.27
N GLU A 544 12.44 -11.00 51.48
CA GLU A 544 13.46 -10.97 50.43
C GLU A 544 13.45 -12.29 49.64
N VAL A 545 13.13 -12.20 48.36
CA VAL A 545 13.55 -13.19 47.36
C VAL A 545 14.75 -12.58 46.65
N ALA A 546 15.90 -13.25 46.72
CA ALA A 546 17.17 -12.81 46.16
C ALA A 546 16.99 -12.33 44.71
N MET A 547 17.18 -11.03 44.48
CA MET A 547 17.17 -10.45 43.13
C MET A 547 18.34 -11.01 42.33
N SER A 548 18.05 -11.53 41.13
CA SER A 548 19.05 -11.84 40.10
C SER A 548 19.98 -10.64 39.91
N SER A 549 21.30 -10.88 39.92
CA SER A 549 22.35 -9.85 39.84
C SER A 549 22.34 -9.03 38.54
N THR A 550 21.55 -9.42 37.54
CA THR A 550 21.48 -8.78 36.22
C THR A 550 20.21 -7.96 35.98
N THR A 551 19.30 -7.89 36.96
CA THR A 551 18.04 -7.12 36.87
C THR A 551 18.31 -5.64 36.59
N GLY A 552 17.65 -5.08 35.56
CA GLY A 552 17.81 -3.67 35.18
C GLY A 552 19.15 -3.32 34.50
N GLN A 553 20.07 -4.28 34.34
CA GLN A 553 21.38 -4.09 33.71
C GLN A 553 21.39 -4.63 32.29
N VAL A 554 22.30 -4.14 31.45
CA VAL A 554 22.60 -4.75 30.13
C VAL A 554 23.33 -6.08 30.36
N ILE A 555 22.91 -7.14 29.65
CA ILE A 555 23.59 -8.44 29.66
C ILE A 555 24.45 -8.55 28.40
N LYS A 556 25.70 -9.04 28.54
CA LYS A 556 26.48 -9.50 27.39
C LYS A 556 26.35 -11.02 27.28
N CYS A 557 25.99 -11.50 26.10
CA CYS A 557 25.78 -12.93 25.86
C CYS A 557 26.05 -13.30 24.39
N LYS A 558 26.10 -14.59 24.08
CA LYS A 558 26.25 -15.05 22.70
C LYS A 558 24.92 -14.99 21.95
N ALA A 559 24.97 -14.57 20.69
CA ALA A 559 23.89 -14.67 19.72
C ALA A 559 24.39 -15.08 18.34
N ALA A 560 23.55 -15.77 17.56
CA ALA A 560 23.86 -16.12 16.18
C ALA A 560 23.27 -15.06 15.27
N VAL A 561 24.12 -14.14 14.80
CA VAL A 561 23.72 -12.96 14.03
C VAL A 561 23.81 -13.28 12.54
N ALA A 562 22.71 -13.04 11.83
CA ALA A 562 22.74 -12.96 10.38
C ALA A 562 23.11 -11.54 9.97
N TRP A 563 24.30 -11.36 9.42
CA TRP A 563 24.77 -10.06 8.93
C TRP A 563 24.26 -9.74 7.52
N GLU A 564 24.06 -10.78 6.71
CA GLU A 564 23.66 -10.70 5.31
C GLU A 564 22.75 -11.87 4.94
N ALA A 565 21.95 -11.68 3.89
CA ALA A 565 21.06 -12.71 3.38
C ALA A 565 21.83 -13.94 2.87
N GLY A 566 21.39 -15.14 3.28
CA GLY A 566 21.93 -16.42 2.80
C GLY A 566 23.37 -16.73 3.22
N LYS A 567 24.00 -15.88 4.04
CA LYS A 567 25.35 -16.13 4.58
C LYS A 567 25.27 -16.88 5.90
N PRO A 568 26.24 -17.76 6.22
CA PRO A 568 26.27 -18.45 7.50
C PRO A 568 26.15 -17.46 8.68
N LEU A 569 25.39 -17.84 9.70
CA LEU A 569 25.25 -17.06 10.93
C LEU A 569 26.61 -16.98 11.63
N VAL A 570 26.91 -15.82 12.21
CA VAL A 570 28.14 -15.60 12.99
C VAL A 570 27.77 -15.58 14.46
N ILE A 571 28.45 -16.39 15.28
CA ILE A 571 28.30 -16.36 16.73
C ILE A 571 29.04 -15.13 17.25
N GLU A 572 28.31 -14.22 17.87
CA GLU A 572 28.79 -12.93 18.33
C GLU A 572 28.47 -12.72 19.80
N GLU A 573 29.36 -12.05 20.54
CA GLU A 573 28.98 -11.45 21.81
C GLU A 573 28.17 -10.17 21.53
N VAL A 574 26.93 -10.15 22.02
CA VAL A 574 25.98 -9.04 21.86
C VAL A 574 25.55 -8.50 23.22
N GLU A 575 25.10 -7.26 23.23
CA GLU A 575 24.51 -6.57 24.37
C GLU A 575 22.99 -6.68 24.30
N VAL A 576 22.37 -7.19 25.37
CA VAL A 576 20.93 -7.35 25.54
C VAL A 576 20.45 -6.37 26.61
N ALA A 577 19.77 -5.32 26.18
CA ALA A 577 19.19 -4.30 27.05
C ALA A 577 18.18 -4.92 28.06
N PRO A 578 17.97 -4.29 29.23
CA PRO A 578 16.93 -4.70 30.16
C PRO A 578 15.53 -4.55 29.55
N PRO A 579 14.54 -5.33 30.02
CA PRO A 579 13.17 -5.23 29.54
C PRO A 579 12.52 -3.92 30.00
N GLN A 580 11.81 -3.25 29.08
CA GLN A 580 10.97 -2.08 29.37
C GLN A 580 9.53 -2.48 29.71
N ALA A 581 8.62 -1.51 29.81
CA ALA A 581 7.21 -1.76 30.11
C ALA A 581 6.58 -2.81 29.17
N ASN A 582 5.87 -3.78 29.76
CA ASN A 582 5.27 -4.94 29.09
C ASN A 582 6.25 -5.89 28.39
N GLU A 583 7.55 -5.78 28.67
CA GLU A 583 8.57 -6.67 28.14
C GLU A 583 9.12 -7.61 29.22
N VAL A 584 9.64 -8.74 28.78
CA VAL A 584 10.22 -9.78 29.61
C VAL A 584 11.52 -10.22 28.97
N ARG A 585 12.59 -10.26 29.75
CA ARG A 585 13.86 -10.84 29.32
C ARG A 585 13.90 -12.31 29.72
N VAL A 586 14.18 -13.17 28.76
CA VAL A 586 14.15 -14.63 28.90
C VAL A 586 15.54 -15.18 28.62
N LYS A 587 16.03 -16.04 29.50
CA LYS A 587 17.20 -16.89 29.26
C LYS A 587 16.75 -18.08 28.43
N ILE A 588 17.19 -18.16 27.17
CA ILE A 588 16.90 -19.29 26.31
C ILE A 588 17.84 -20.44 26.68
N LEU A 589 17.30 -21.64 26.82
CA LEU A 589 18.10 -22.85 27.07
C LEU A 589 18.16 -23.73 25.82
N PHE A 590 17.04 -23.82 25.10
CA PHE A 590 16.91 -24.59 23.88
C PHE A 590 16.10 -23.82 22.86
N THR A 591 16.53 -23.89 21.60
CA THR A 591 15.80 -23.37 20.45
C THR A 591 15.79 -24.41 19.33
N SER A 592 14.95 -24.24 18.32
CA SER A 592 14.96 -25.07 17.12
C SER A 592 14.82 -24.22 15.87
N LEU A 593 15.25 -24.80 14.75
CA LEU A 593 15.16 -24.17 13.44
C LEU A 593 13.86 -24.57 12.74
N CYS A 594 13.16 -23.59 12.16
CA CYS A 594 12.00 -23.78 11.30
C CYS A 594 12.27 -23.22 9.89
N HIS A 595 11.52 -23.71 8.89
CA HIS A 595 11.65 -23.25 7.50
C HIS A 595 11.39 -21.75 7.36
N THR A 596 10.55 -21.17 8.22
CA THR A 596 10.32 -19.72 8.25
C THR A 596 11.60 -18.95 8.54
N ASP A 597 12.46 -19.43 9.44
CA ASP A 597 13.75 -18.76 9.71
C ASP A 597 14.65 -18.81 8.46
N VAL A 598 14.73 -19.97 7.80
CA VAL A 598 15.51 -20.16 6.55
C VAL A 598 14.98 -19.25 5.45
N TYR A 599 13.67 -19.18 5.26
CA TYR A 599 13.04 -18.37 4.22
C TYR A 599 13.37 -16.87 4.34
N PHE A 600 13.35 -16.33 5.56
CA PHE A 600 13.72 -14.93 5.81
C PHE A 600 15.23 -14.72 5.85
N TRP A 601 16.01 -15.71 6.30
CA TRP A 601 17.46 -15.70 6.21
C TRP A 601 17.95 -15.66 4.75
N GLU A 602 17.32 -16.38 3.84
CA GLU A 602 17.58 -16.31 2.38
C GLU A 602 17.04 -15.03 1.72
N ALA A 603 16.41 -14.13 2.50
CA ALA A 603 15.76 -12.91 2.01
C ALA A 603 14.68 -13.15 0.93
N LYS A 604 14.01 -14.30 0.97
CA LYS A 604 12.81 -14.59 0.14
C LYS A 604 11.54 -13.95 0.73
N GLY A 605 11.63 -13.41 1.95
CA GLY A 605 10.61 -12.59 2.60
C GLY A 605 10.30 -11.27 1.89
N GLN A 606 9.35 -10.50 2.43
CA GLN A 606 8.90 -9.26 1.80
C GLN A 606 10.01 -8.21 1.73
N THR A 607 10.53 -7.81 2.89
CA THR A 607 11.56 -6.79 3.03
C THR A 607 12.76 -7.38 3.76
N PRO A 608 13.93 -7.49 3.10
CA PRO A 608 15.15 -7.93 3.75
C PRO A 608 15.54 -6.98 4.89
N LEU A 609 15.83 -7.50 6.08
CA LEU A 609 16.24 -6.71 7.24
C LEU A 609 17.41 -7.41 7.95
N PHE A 610 18.57 -6.77 7.94
CA PHE A 610 19.83 -7.25 8.52
C PHE A 610 20.63 -6.06 9.11
N PRO A 611 21.49 -6.26 10.13
CA PRO A 611 21.76 -7.51 10.82
C PRO A 611 20.59 -7.93 11.73
N ARG A 612 20.32 -9.24 11.82
CA ARG A 612 19.14 -9.77 12.51
C ARG A 612 19.46 -11.04 13.28
N ILE A 613 18.83 -11.21 14.44
CA ILE A 613 18.84 -12.48 15.19
C ILE A 613 17.52 -13.20 14.90
N PHE A 614 17.61 -14.36 14.24
CA PHE A 614 16.47 -15.22 13.90
C PHE A 614 16.04 -16.13 15.07
N GLY A 615 15.18 -17.10 14.79
CA GLY A 615 14.71 -18.10 15.74
C GLY A 615 13.41 -17.68 16.41
N HIS A 616 12.44 -18.58 16.41
CA HIS A 616 11.13 -18.37 17.04
C HIS A 616 10.52 -19.62 17.69
N GLU A 617 11.25 -20.73 17.68
CA GLU A 617 10.90 -21.95 18.41
C GLU A 617 11.88 -22.12 19.58
N ALA A 618 11.43 -21.96 20.83
CA ALA A 618 12.35 -22.00 21.98
C ALA A 618 11.67 -22.32 23.31
N GLY A 619 12.48 -22.78 24.26
CA GLY A 619 12.13 -22.96 25.66
C GLY A 619 13.16 -22.26 26.54
N GLY A 620 12.67 -21.47 27.50
CA GLY A 620 13.53 -20.65 28.35
C GLY A 620 12.93 -20.38 29.72
N ILE A 621 13.70 -19.64 30.50
CA ILE A 621 13.37 -19.24 31.87
C ILE A 621 13.37 -17.72 31.94
N VAL A 622 12.34 -17.13 32.52
CA VAL A 622 12.26 -15.68 32.73
C VAL A 622 13.43 -15.24 33.63
N GLU A 623 14.23 -14.29 33.15
CA GLU A 623 15.33 -13.70 33.92
C GLU A 623 14.86 -12.44 34.67
N SER A 624 14.22 -11.51 33.96
CA SER A 624 13.65 -10.30 34.53
C SER A 624 12.42 -9.84 33.75
N VAL A 625 11.59 -9.03 34.39
CA VAL A 625 10.36 -8.46 33.82
C VAL A 625 10.43 -6.94 33.91
N GLY A 626 9.89 -6.26 32.91
CA GLY A 626 9.76 -4.81 32.94
C GLY A 626 8.45 -4.35 33.58
N GLU A 627 8.25 -3.03 33.60
CA GLU A 627 7.09 -2.40 34.26
C GLU A 627 5.75 -2.91 33.70
N GLY A 628 4.75 -3.10 34.58
CA GLY A 628 3.40 -3.50 34.20
C GLY A 628 3.20 -5.01 33.94
N VAL A 629 4.27 -5.80 33.89
CA VAL A 629 4.17 -7.27 33.81
C VAL A 629 3.77 -7.84 35.17
N THR A 630 2.66 -8.57 35.22
CA THR A 630 2.09 -9.11 36.48
C THR A 630 1.84 -10.62 36.44
N ASP A 631 1.77 -11.21 35.25
CA ASP A 631 1.45 -12.61 35.00
C ASP A 631 2.68 -13.52 34.84
N LEU A 632 3.88 -12.93 34.76
CA LEU A 632 5.17 -13.62 34.72
C LEU A 632 6.11 -13.03 35.78
N LYS A 633 7.00 -13.87 36.31
CA LYS A 633 8.05 -13.48 37.24
C LYS A 633 9.37 -14.21 36.95
N PRO A 634 10.52 -13.69 37.41
CA PRO A 634 11.80 -14.40 37.34
C PRO A 634 11.68 -15.85 37.82
N GLY A 635 12.28 -16.78 37.05
CA GLY A 635 12.25 -18.22 37.30
C GLY A 635 11.08 -18.97 36.65
N ASP A 636 10.06 -18.29 36.12
CA ASP A 636 8.99 -18.97 35.37
C ASP A 636 9.53 -19.60 34.07
N HIS A 637 9.10 -20.83 33.77
CA HIS A 637 9.40 -21.50 32.50
C HIS A 637 8.41 -21.03 31.42
N VAL A 638 8.93 -20.66 30.26
CA VAL A 638 8.14 -20.03 29.20
C VAL A 638 8.52 -20.53 27.80
N LEU A 639 7.54 -20.51 26.90
CA LEU A 639 7.73 -20.66 25.46
C LEU A 639 7.48 -19.32 24.75
N PRO A 640 8.48 -18.75 24.06
CA PRO A 640 8.30 -17.67 23.09
C PRO A 640 7.44 -18.10 21.90
N VAL A 641 6.36 -17.37 21.63
CA VAL A 641 5.49 -17.59 20.47
C VAL A 641 5.55 -16.37 19.54
N PHE A 642 5.71 -16.62 18.23
CA PHE A 642 5.88 -15.59 17.19
C PHE A 642 4.65 -14.69 16.96
N THR A 643 3.54 -15.01 17.61
CA THR A 643 2.30 -14.23 17.66
C THR A 643 1.83 -14.20 19.12
N GLY A 644 1.15 -13.14 19.54
CA GLY A 644 0.75 -12.97 20.94
C GLY A 644 -0.75 -12.97 21.19
N GLU A 645 -1.07 -12.83 22.47
CA GLU A 645 -2.41 -12.77 23.03
C GLU A 645 -2.48 -11.67 24.09
N CYS A 646 -3.09 -10.53 23.76
CA CYS A 646 -3.23 -9.42 24.69
C CYS A 646 -4.43 -9.56 25.64
N LYS A 647 -5.32 -10.53 25.40
CA LYS A 647 -6.57 -10.79 26.16
C LYS A 647 -7.64 -9.69 26.11
N GLU A 648 -7.30 -8.48 25.64
CA GLU A 648 -8.20 -7.34 25.66
C GLU A 648 -8.86 -6.96 24.32
N CYS A 649 -8.19 -7.23 23.20
CA CYS A 649 -8.70 -6.83 21.89
C CYS A 649 -9.87 -7.72 21.43
N ARG A 650 -10.61 -7.26 20.41
CA ARG A 650 -11.80 -7.96 19.91
C ARG A 650 -11.50 -9.40 19.49
N HIS A 651 -10.38 -9.62 18.80
CA HIS A 651 -9.97 -10.98 18.40
C HIS A 651 -9.65 -11.87 19.61
N CYS A 652 -9.01 -11.33 20.66
CA CYS A 652 -8.70 -12.12 21.85
C CYS A 652 -9.95 -12.47 22.68
N LYS A 653 -10.97 -11.60 22.67
CA LYS A 653 -12.26 -11.83 23.36
C LYS A 653 -13.21 -12.74 22.58
N SER A 654 -13.02 -12.87 21.26
CA SER A 654 -13.73 -13.82 20.40
C SER A 654 -13.27 -15.25 20.66
N GLU A 655 -14.19 -16.22 20.61
CA GLU A 655 -13.87 -17.65 20.73
C GLU A 655 -13.37 -18.24 19.39
N GLU A 656 -13.66 -17.55 18.29
CA GLU A 656 -13.42 -18.01 16.93
C GLU A 656 -11.99 -17.72 16.44
N SER A 657 -11.31 -16.71 17.01
CA SER A 657 -10.05 -16.17 16.47
C SER A 657 -8.91 -16.17 17.48
N ASN A 658 -7.69 -16.34 16.98
CA ASN A 658 -6.43 -16.13 17.69
C ASN A 658 -5.59 -14.97 17.12
N MET A 659 -6.15 -14.15 16.22
CA MET A 659 -5.42 -13.11 15.48
C MET A 659 -5.35 -11.77 16.24
N CYS A 660 -4.64 -11.74 17.37
CA CYS A 660 -4.52 -10.54 18.22
C CYS A 660 -4.20 -9.25 17.42
N ASP A 661 -4.93 -8.17 17.66
CA ASP A 661 -4.72 -6.90 16.95
C ASP A 661 -3.37 -6.26 17.27
N LEU A 662 -2.96 -6.36 18.53
CA LEU A 662 -1.71 -5.78 19.04
C LEU A 662 -0.49 -6.61 18.66
N LEU A 663 -0.61 -7.94 18.77
CA LEU A 663 0.52 -8.87 18.81
C LEU A 663 0.53 -9.90 17.68
N ARG A 664 -0.32 -9.75 16.66
CA ARG A 664 -0.23 -10.58 15.44
C ARG A 664 1.18 -10.55 14.87
N ILE A 665 1.57 -11.66 14.24
CA ILE A 665 2.86 -11.77 13.55
C ILE A 665 3.09 -10.57 12.63
N ASN A 666 4.28 -9.99 12.72
CA ASN A 666 4.77 -8.99 11.80
C ASN A 666 6.21 -9.33 11.45
N THR A 667 6.43 -9.74 10.19
CA THR A 667 7.73 -10.22 9.71
C THR A 667 8.71 -9.09 9.43
N ASP A 668 8.19 -7.88 9.20
CA ASP A 668 8.97 -6.70 8.82
C ASP A 668 9.41 -5.90 10.06
N ARG A 669 8.71 -6.10 11.20
CA ARG A 669 9.07 -5.47 12.48
C ARG A 669 10.37 -6.07 13.04
N GLY A 670 11.39 -5.22 13.15
CA GLY A 670 12.69 -5.54 13.76
C GLY A 670 12.90 -4.99 15.18
N VAL A 671 11.87 -4.39 15.78
CA VAL A 671 11.98 -3.58 17.00
C VAL A 671 10.84 -3.89 17.98
N MET A 672 11.01 -3.47 19.24
CA MET A 672 10.00 -3.64 20.28
C MET A 672 8.82 -2.66 20.12
N LEU A 673 7.68 -3.04 20.67
CA LEU A 673 6.46 -2.21 20.63
C LEU A 673 6.50 -1.01 21.57
N SER A 674 7.23 -1.08 22.68
CA SER A 674 7.22 -0.04 23.72
C SER A 674 7.84 1.28 23.26
N ASP A 675 8.94 1.20 22.50
CA ASP A 675 9.75 2.36 22.13
C ASP A 675 10.23 2.36 20.67
N GLY A 676 9.87 1.34 19.88
CA GLY A 676 10.29 1.23 18.49
C GLY A 676 11.80 0.99 18.32
N LYS A 677 12.51 0.53 19.34
CA LYS A 677 13.96 0.24 19.28
C LYS A 677 14.27 -1.25 19.43
N THR A 678 15.50 -1.62 19.08
CA THR A 678 16.01 -2.97 19.35
C THR A 678 16.34 -3.13 20.84
N ARG A 679 16.51 -4.38 21.26
CA ARG A 679 17.11 -4.71 22.57
C ARG A 679 18.49 -5.34 22.42
N PHE A 680 18.87 -5.64 21.18
CA PHE A 680 20.19 -6.15 20.84
C PHE A 680 21.04 -5.05 20.23
N SER A 681 22.29 -4.97 20.67
CA SER A 681 23.35 -4.20 20.02
C SER A 681 24.67 -4.94 20.01
N LYS A 682 25.57 -4.56 19.11
CA LYS A 682 26.98 -4.92 19.17
C LYS A 682 27.80 -3.67 18.92
N ASN A 683 28.64 -3.28 19.90
CA ASN A 683 29.45 -2.06 19.83
C ASN A 683 28.61 -0.81 19.49
N GLY A 684 27.40 -0.70 20.06
CA GLY A 684 26.46 0.39 19.79
C GLY A 684 25.68 0.29 18.46
N GLN A 685 25.99 -0.67 17.57
CA GLN A 685 25.20 -0.91 16.36
C GLN A 685 23.97 -1.77 16.70
N PRO A 686 22.74 -1.36 16.30
CA PRO A 686 21.54 -2.14 16.58
C PRO A 686 21.49 -3.44 15.77
N ILE A 687 21.01 -4.51 16.39
CA ILE A 687 20.70 -5.79 15.75
C ILE A 687 19.20 -6.04 15.86
N TYR A 688 18.55 -6.32 14.73
CA TYR A 688 17.09 -6.38 14.66
C TYR A 688 16.53 -7.69 15.22
N HIS A 689 15.33 -7.57 15.80
CA HIS A 689 14.51 -8.69 16.25
C HIS A 689 13.82 -9.41 15.08
N PHE A 690 13.47 -10.67 15.26
CA PHE A 690 12.74 -11.50 14.30
C PHE A 690 11.42 -11.97 14.92
N VAL A 691 10.30 -11.62 14.26
CA VAL A 691 8.92 -11.96 14.65
C VAL A 691 8.61 -11.78 16.15
N GLY A 692 9.29 -10.82 16.79
CA GLY A 692 9.15 -10.53 18.21
C GLY A 692 9.68 -11.60 19.17
N THR A 693 10.58 -12.49 18.74
CA THR A 693 11.10 -13.60 19.57
C THR A 693 12.64 -13.67 19.60
N SER A 694 13.31 -13.72 18.44
CA SER A 694 14.79 -13.71 18.33
C SER A 694 15.51 -14.69 19.25
N THR A 695 15.15 -15.96 19.13
CA THR A 695 15.57 -17.01 20.07
C THR A 695 16.94 -17.63 19.76
N PHE A 696 17.60 -17.24 18.66
CA PHE A 696 19.00 -17.60 18.41
C PHE A 696 19.96 -16.70 19.19
N SER A 697 19.72 -16.58 20.49
CA SER A 697 20.49 -15.82 21.48
C SER A 697 20.28 -16.42 22.86
N GLU A 698 21.33 -16.45 23.70
CA GLU A 698 21.25 -16.94 25.08
C GLU A 698 20.25 -16.15 25.93
N TYR A 699 20.10 -14.85 25.65
CA TYR A 699 19.06 -14.00 26.23
C TYR A 699 18.32 -13.25 25.14
N THR A 700 17.02 -13.09 25.30
CA THR A 700 16.17 -12.29 24.40
C THR A 700 15.14 -11.50 25.19
N VAL A 701 14.63 -10.41 24.61
CA VAL A 701 13.59 -9.56 25.21
C VAL A 701 12.36 -9.61 24.35
N ILE A 702 11.22 -9.95 24.96
CA ILE A 702 9.98 -10.31 24.27
C ILE A 702 8.81 -9.59 24.97
N HIS A 703 7.81 -9.18 24.20
CA HIS A 703 6.59 -8.64 24.78
C HIS A 703 5.85 -9.73 25.59
N VAL A 704 5.42 -9.42 26.81
CA VAL A 704 4.77 -10.37 27.75
C VAL A 704 3.64 -11.17 27.11
N GLY A 705 2.84 -10.51 26.27
CA GLY A 705 1.73 -11.14 25.54
C GLY A 705 2.14 -12.23 24.53
N CYS A 706 3.43 -12.40 24.23
CA CYS A 706 3.97 -13.44 23.33
C CYS A 706 4.67 -14.58 24.09
N LEU A 707 4.55 -14.65 25.42
CA LEU A 707 5.17 -15.67 26.25
C LEU A 707 4.12 -16.56 26.91
N ALA A 708 4.11 -17.84 26.54
CA ALA A 708 3.28 -18.84 27.21
C ALA A 708 3.99 -19.36 28.45
N LYS A 709 3.42 -19.13 29.64
CA LYS A 709 3.88 -19.75 30.89
C LYS A 709 3.53 -21.22 30.91
N ILE A 710 4.50 -22.09 31.13
CA ILE A 710 4.31 -23.54 31.07
C ILE A 710 4.69 -24.22 32.38
N ASN A 711 4.39 -25.52 32.45
CA ASN A 711 4.79 -26.38 33.55
C ASN A 711 6.32 -26.37 33.73
N PRO A 712 6.85 -25.99 34.91
CA PRO A 712 8.28 -25.94 35.13
C PRO A 712 8.95 -27.32 35.10
N ALA A 713 8.21 -28.41 35.26
CA ALA A 713 8.72 -29.77 35.13
C ALA A 713 8.83 -30.24 33.66
N ALA A 714 8.27 -29.48 32.71
CA ALA A 714 8.34 -29.85 31.29
C ALA A 714 9.77 -29.70 30.75
N PRO A 715 10.30 -30.72 30.03
CA PRO A 715 11.66 -30.69 29.50
C PRO A 715 11.75 -29.68 28.34
N LEU A 716 12.42 -28.55 28.58
CA LEU A 716 12.52 -27.43 27.62
C LEU A 716 13.22 -27.80 26.31
N ASP A 717 14.08 -28.83 26.31
CA ASP A 717 14.72 -29.40 25.11
C ASP A 717 13.75 -30.18 24.21
N LYS A 718 12.54 -30.44 24.72
CA LYS A 718 11.46 -31.11 23.98
C LYS A 718 10.37 -30.12 23.63
N VAL A 719 9.84 -29.39 24.60
CA VAL A 719 8.63 -28.58 24.40
C VAL A 719 8.87 -27.29 23.61
N CYS A 720 10.13 -26.91 23.35
CA CYS A 720 10.47 -25.71 22.56
C CYS A 720 9.87 -25.71 21.15
N VAL A 721 9.67 -26.87 20.53
CA VAL A 721 9.08 -27.01 19.18
C VAL A 721 7.55 -26.80 19.16
N LEU A 722 6.90 -26.73 20.34
CA LEU A 722 5.46 -26.49 20.45
C LEU A 722 5.07 -25.03 20.24
N SER A 723 6.02 -24.10 20.11
CA SER A 723 5.70 -22.69 19.87
C SER A 723 5.55 -22.31 18.39
N CYS A 724 5.66 -23.26 17.44
CA CYS A 724 5.36 -23.00 16.03
C CYS A 724 4.78 -24.21 15.29
N GLY A 725 5.59 -24.96 14.53
CA GLY A 725 5.10 -25.85 13.47
C GLY A 725 4.26 -27.03 13.96
N ILE A 726 4.61 -27.61 15.10
CA ILE A 726 3.91 -28.78 15.64
C ILE A 726 2.51 -28.38 16.11
N SER A 727 2.39 -27.35 16.95
CA SER A 727 1.08 -26.83 17.38
C SER A 727 0.24 -26.32 16.21
N THR A 728 0.89 -25.78 15.17
CA THR A 728 0.20 -25.35 13.95
C THR A 728 -0.51 -26.51 13.26
N GLY A 729 0.17 -27.63 13.01
CA GLY A 729 -0.43 -28.82 12.39
C GLY A 729 -1.44 -29.53 13.28
N LEU A 730 -1.10 -29.67 14.57
CA LEU A 730 -1.96 -30.29 15.58
C LEU A 730 -3.29 -29.54 15.70
N GLY A 731 -3.24 -28.22 15.87
CA GLY A 731 -4.42 -27.37 15.98
C GLY A 731 -5.20 -27.23 14.68
N ALA A 732 -4.52 -27.20 13.52
CA ALA A 732 -5.21 -27.25 12.23
C ALA A 732 -6.15 -28.46 12.13
N THR A 733 -5.73 -29.58 12.73
CA THR A 733 -6.51 -30.81 12.74
C THR A 733 -7.52 -30.84 13.87
N LEU A 734 -7.09 -30.68 15.12
CA LEU A 734 -7.93 -30.82 16.31
C LEU A 734 -8.91 -29.67 16.51
N ASN A 735 -8.52 -28.43 16.17
CA ASN A 735 -9.32 -27.23 16.44
C ASN A 735 -10.11 -26.76 15.21
N VAL A 736 -9.66 -27.06 13.99
CA VAL A 736 -10.28 -26.51 12.76
C VAL A 736 -10.92 -27.58 11.91
N ALA A 737 -10.15 -28.60 11.49
CA ALA A 737 -10.70 -29.71 10.70
C ALA A 737 -11.70 -30.55 11.52
N LYS A 738 -11.39 -30.78 12.80
CA LYS A 738 -12.19 -31.56 13.76
C LYS A 738 -12.68 -32.89 13.14
N PRO A 739 -11.77 -33.78 12.67
CA PRO A 739 -12.18 -35.09 12.18
C PRO A 739 -12.88 -35.85 13.32
N LYS A 740 -14.00 -36.52 12.98
CA LYS A 740 -14.67 -37.44 13.90
C LYS A 740 -13.94 -38.78 13.90
N LYS A 741 -14.10 -39.54 14.99
CA LYS A 741 -13.58 -40.90 15.09
C LYS A 741 -14.05 -41.74 13.90
N GLY A 742 -13.13 -42.45 13.26
CA GLY A 742 -13.39 -43.31 12.10
C GLY A 742 -13.31 -42.61 10.75
N GLN A 743 -13.21 -41.27 10.68
CA GLN A 743 -13.12 -40.55 9.42
C GLN A 743 -11.76 -40.69 8.72
N SER A 744 -11.74 -40.36 7.43
CA SER A 744 -10.58 -40.30 6.56
C SER A 744 -9.99 -38.90 6.49
N VAL A 745 -8.66 -38.79 6.50
CA VAL A 745 -7.94 -37.52 6.45
C VAL A 745 -6.83 -37.56 5.40
N ALA A 746 -6.81 -36.62 4.46
CA ALA A 746 -5.66 -36.38 3.59
C ALA A 746 -4.76 -35.28 4.17
N VAL A 747 -3.44 -35.49 4.15
CA VAL A 747 -2.45 -34.51 4.61
C VAL A 747 -1.48 -34.22 3.47
N PHE A 748 -1.49 -32.99 2.97
CA PHE A 748 -0.61 -32.55 1.88
C PHE A 748 0.66 -31.91 2.45
N GLY A 749 1.80 -32.53 2.16
CA GLY A 749 3.13 -32.16 2.65
C GLY A 749 3.47 -32.85 3.97
N LEU A 750 4.49 -33.71 3.96
CA LEU A 750 4.93 -34.50 5.13
C LEU A 750 6.18 -33.91 5.79
N GLY A 751 6.22 -32.57 5.91
CA GLY A 751 7.15 -31.87 6.81
C GLY A 751 6.61 -31.86 8.25
N ALA A 752 7.28 -31.16 9.18
CA ALA A 752 6.87 -31.14 10.58
C ALA A 752 5.41 -30.72 10.81
N VAL A 753 4.90 -29.72 10.07
CA VAL A 753 3.50 -29.27 10.17
C VAL A 753 2.54 -30.39 9.74
N GLY A 754 2.79 -31.04 8.60
CA GLY A 754 1.94 -32.14 8.14
C GLY A 754 2.03 -33.39 9.02
N LEU A 755 3.23 -33.74 9.50
CA LEU A 755 3.38 -34.82 10.48
C LEU A 755 2.63 -34.54 11.78
N ALA A 756 2.56 -33.27 12.21
CA ALA A 756 1.75 -32.88 13.36
C ALA A 756 0.24 -32.88 13.05
N ALA A 757 -0.16 -32.57 11.82
CA ALA A 757 -1.54 -32.75 11.38
C ALA A 757 -1.96 -34.23 11.35
N ALA A 758 -1.07 -35.12 10.87
CA ALA A 758 -1.28 -36.57 10.91
C ALA A 758 -1.40 -37.08 12.37
N GLU A 759 -0.51 -36.62 13.26
CA GLU A 759 -0.58 -36.96 14.69
C GLU A 759 -1.89 -36.44 15.32
N GLY A 760 -2.34 -35.25 14.97
CA GLY A 760 -3.65 -34.73 15.37
C GLY A 760 -4.82 -35.58 14.87
N ALA A 761 -4.74 -36.07 13.63
CA ALA A 761 -5.76 -36.98 13.08
C ALA A 761 -5.76 -38.33 13.81
N ARG A 762 -4.58 -38.85 14.16
CA ARG A 762 -4.41 -40.07 14.95
C ARG A 762 -5.02 -39.90 16.35
N ILE A 763 -4.72 -38.80 17.03
CA ILE A 763 -5.28 -38.47 18.35
C ILE A 763 -6.82 -38.35 18.29
N ALA A 764 -7.36 -37.75 17.22
CA ALA A 764 -8.80 -37.66 16.99
C ALA A 764 -9.47 -39.01 16.63
N GLY A 765 -8.68 -40.06 16.37
CA GLY A 765 -9.17 -41.40 16.05
C GLY A 765 -9.60 -41.58 14.60
N ALA A 766 -8.98 -40.86 13.64
CA ALA A 766 -9.16 -41.10 12.22
C ALA A 766 -8.77 -42.55 11.85
N SER A 767 -9.52 -43.20 10.94
CA SER A 767 -9.27 -44.60 10.55
C SER A 767 -8.31 -44.72 9.38
N ARG A 768 -8.31 -43.74 8.47
CA ARG A 768 -7.46 -43.65 7.29
C ARG A 768 -6.79 -42.29 7.26
N ILE A 769 -5.47 -42.26 7.24
CA ILE A 769 -4.68 -41.03 7.16
C ILE A 769 -3.77 -41.16 5.93
N ILE A 770 -4.09 -40.42 4.87
CA ILE A 770 -3.44 -40.49 3.57
C ILE A 770 -2.44 -39.34 3.47
N GLY A 771 -1.15 -39.66 3.48
CA GLY A 771 -0.07 -38.68 3.27
C GLY A 771 0.15 -38.42 1.78
N VAL A 772 0.26 -37.15 1.40
CA VAL A 772 0.54 -36.73 0.02
C VAL A 772 1.83 -35.91 0.00
N ASP A 773 2.90 -36.43 -0.60
CA ASP A 773 4.18 -35.73 -0.72
C ASP A 773 4.89 -36.14 -2.03
N LEU A 774 5.69 -35.24 -2.60
CA LEU A 774 6.48 -35.53 -3.81
C LEU A 774 7.70 -36.42 -3.52
N ASN A 775 8.10 -36.52 -2.25
CA ASN A 775 9.21 -37.32 -1.79
C ASN A 775 8.72 -38.62 -1.12
N SER A 776 8.68 -39.71 -1.87
CA SER A 776 8.23 -41.02 -1.39
C SER A 776 9.02 -41.55 -0.18
N SER A 777 10.28 -41.12 0.01
CA SER A 777 11.09 -41.55 1.16
C SER A 777 10.52 -41.07 2.51
N ARG A 778 9.64 -40.05 2.52
CA ARG A 778 9.01 -39.55 3.75
C ARG A 778 7.94 -40.48 4.31
N PHE A 779 7.43 -41.43 3.52
CA PHE A 779 6.31 -42.27 3.96
C PHE A 779 6.68 -43.15 5.16
N GLU A 780 7.85 -43.81 5.14
CA GLU A 780 8.24 -44.71 6.22
C GLU A 780 8.33 -43.99 7.57
N GLU A 781 8.83 -42.75 7.57
CA GLU A 781 8.85 -41.93 8.78
C GLU A 781 7.43 -41.48 9.18
N ALA A 782 6.61 -41.08 8.20
CA ALA A 782 5.25 -40.60 8.43
C ALA A 782 4.32 -41.64 9.08
N LYS A 783 4.56 -42.94 8.86
CA LYS A 783 3.82 -44.03 9.53
C LYS A 783 3.88 -43.94 11.06
N LYS A 784 4.99 -43.46 11.63
CA LYS A 784 5.15 -43.25 13.08
C LYS A 784 4.24 -42.16 13.64
N PHE A 785 3.70 -41.30 12.76
CA PHE A 785 2.78 -40.21 13.10
C PHE A 785 1.32 -40.57 12.77
N GLY A 786 1.05 -41.83 12.44
CA GLY A 786 -0.29 -42.34 12.15
C GLY A 786 -0.68 -42.36 10.67
N VAL A 787 0.20 -41.94 9.75
CA VAL A 787 -0.10 -42.05 8.30
C VAL A 787 -0.22 -43.52 7.91
N THR A 788 -1.38 -43.91 7.37
CA THR A 788 -1.71 -45.30 7.01
C THR A 788 -1.44 -45.60 5.54
N GLU A 789 -1.60 -44.60 4.68
CA GLU A 789 -1.50 -44.71 3.22
C GLU A 789 -0.72 -43.52 2.67
N PHE A 790 -0.14 -43.67 1.47
CA PHE A 790 0.67 -42.63 0.86
C PHE A 790 0.41 -42.52 -0.64
N VAL A 791 0.41 -41.29 -1.14
CA VAL A 791 0.27 -40.97 -2.55
C VAL A 791 1.38 -40.00 -2.95
N ASN A 792 2.21 -40.39 -3.90
CA ASN A 792 3.06 -39.45 -4.61
C ASN A 792 2.34 -38.98 -5.87
N PRO A 793 2.02 -37.68 -6.02
CA PRO A 793 1.39 -37.17 -7.23
C PRO A 793 2.13 -37.50 -8.54
N LYS A 794 3.44 -37.77 -8.49
CA LYS A 794 4.25 -38.13 -9.67
C LYS A 794 4.04 -39.56 -10.16
N ASP A 795 3.48 -40.42 -9.33
CA ASP A 795 3.26 -41.85 -9.67
C ASP A 795 1.91 -42.07 -10.38
N HIS A 796 1.19 -41.00 -10.70
CA HIS A 796 -0.14 -41.04 -11.30
C HIS A 796 -0.26 -40.03 -12.46
N ASP A 797 -0.90 -40.45 -13.55
CA ASP A 797 -1.23 -39.55 -14.66
C ASP A 797 -2.46 -38.67 -14.36
N LYS A 798 -3.34 -39.13 -13.47
CA LYS A 798 -4.53 -38.38 -13.05
C LYS A 798 -4.15 -37.31 -12.01
N PRO A 799 -4.88 -36.18 -11.97
CA PRO A 799 -4.76 -35.20 -10.89
C PRO A 799 -4.92 -35.87 -9.51
N VAL A 800 -4.07 -35.51 -8.56
CA VAL A 800 -4.02 -36.18 -7.24
C VAL A 800 -5.37 -36.13 -6.51
N GLN A 801 -6.18 -35.08 -6.68
CA GLN A 801 -7.51 -35.01 -6.10
C GLN A 801 -8.46 -36.10 -6.63
N GLN A 802 -8.32 -36.51 -7.89
CA GLN A 802 -9.11 -37.60 -8.47
C GLN A 802 -8.62 -38.95 -7.97
N VAL A 803 -7.30 -39.13 -7.85
CA VAL A 803 -6.72 -40.35 -7.24
C VAL A 803 -7.25 -40.55 -5.83
N LEU A 804 -7.23 -39.49 -5.00
CA LEU A 804 -7.74 -39.54 -3.64
C LEU A 804 -9.25 -39.82 -3.60
N ALA A 805 -10.04 -39.18 -4.46
CA ALA A 805 -11.47 -39.45 -4.56
C ALA A 805 -11.76 -40.92 -4.94
N GLU A 806 -11.02 -41.49 -5.88
CA GLU A 806 -11.14 -42.90 -6.27
C GLU A 806 -10.72 -43.84 -5.12
N MET A 807 -9.67 -43.52 -4.36
CA MET A 807 -9.21 -44.30 -3.20
C MET A 807 -10.19 -44.28 -2.01
N THR A 808 -11.11 -43.32 -1.98
CA THR A 808 -11.97 -43.04 -0.82
C THR A 808 -13.46 -43.02 -1.18
N ASP A 809 -13.81 -43.51 -2.36
CA ASP A 809 -15.20 -43.61 -2.84
C ASP A 809 -15.96 -42.28 -2.82
N GLY A 810 -15.32 -41.21 -3.33
CA GLY A 810 -15.92 -39.88 -3.47
C GLY A 810 -15.12 -38.73 -2.85
N GLY A 811 -14.13 -39.04 -2.01
CA GLY A 811 -13.23 -38.06 -1.40
C GLY A 811 -13.04 -38.28 0.10
N VAL A 812 -11.99 -37.68 0.67
CA VAL A 812 -11.71 -37.76 2.11
C VAL A 812 -12.67 -36.89 2.92
N ASP A 813 -12.92 -37.24 4.18
CA ASP A 813 -13.75 -36.40 5.06
C ASP A 813 -13.07 -35.07 5.37
N ARG A 814 -11.76 -35.10 5.60
CA ARG A 814 -10.94 -33.92 5.90
C ARG A 814 -9.69 -33.88 5.06
N ALA A 815 -9.27 -32.69 4.66
CA ALA A 815 -7.96 -32.48 4.07
C ALA A 815 -7.23 -31.34 4.79
N VAL A 816 -5.92 -31.47 5.01
CA VAL A 816 -5.07 -30.44 5.63
C VAL A 816 -3.87 -30.17 4.73
N GLU A 817 -3.76 -28.94 4.23
CA GLU A 817 -2.69 -28.51 3.34
C GLU A 817 -1.57 -27.80 4.11
N CYS A 818 -0.35 -28.34 4.05
CA CYS A 818 0.77 -27.94 4.90
C CYS A 818 2.05 -27.53 4.13
N THR A 819 1.98 -27.36 2.80
CA THR A 819 3.13 -27.01 1.93
C THR A 819 3.17 -25.53 1.58
N GLY A 820 2.01 -24.87 1.44
CA GLY A 820 1.90 -23.52 0.89
C GLY A 820 1.83 -23.48 -0.64
N SER A 821 1.88 -24.63 -1.32
CA SER A 821 1.70 -24.70 -2.77
C SER A 821 0.24 -24.45 -3.14
N ILE A 822 -0.01 -23.46 -4.01
CA ILE A 822 -1.37 -23.15 -4.43
C ILE A 822 -2.06 -24.32 -5.15
N GLN A 823 -1.30 -25.14 -5.88
CA GLN A 823 -1.83 -26.33 -6.54
C GLN A 823 -2.22 -27.39 -5.50
N ALA A 824 -1.40 -27.57 -4.45
CA ALA A 824 -1.75 -28.47 -3.35
C ALA A 824 -2.99 -27.98 -2.59
N MET A 825 -3.17 -26.66 -2.41
CA MET A 825 -4.38 -26.10 -1.79
C MET A 825 -5.64 -26.43 -2.59
N ILE A 826 -5.59 -26.26 -3.91
CA ILE A 826 -6.70 -26.59 -4.80
C ILE A 826 -7.00 -28.09 -4.73
N SER A 827 -5.98 -28.94 -4.89
CA SER A 827 -6.16 -30.40 -4.79
C SER A 827 -6.68 -30.85 -3.43
N ALA A 828 -6.21 -30.25 -2.33
CA ALA A 828 -6.71 -30.53 -0.99
C ALA A 828 -8.20 -30.18 -0.86
N PHE A 829 -8.64 -29.05 -1.42
CA PHE A 829 -10.05 -28.70 -1.45
C PHE A 829 -10.90 -29.60 -2.35
N GLU A 830 -10.39 -29.98 -3.51
CA GLU A 830 -11.18 -30.77 -4.47
C GLU A 830 -11.22 -32.26 -4.14
N CYS A 831 -10.30 -32.76 -3.31
CA CYS A 831 -10.25 -34.17 -2.92
C CYS A 831 -11.16 -34.53 -1.74
N VAL A 832 -11.77 -33.56 -1.06
CA VAL A 832 -12.70 -33.88 0.04
C VAL A 832 -14.04 -34.35 -0.51
N HIS A 833 -14.75 -35.17 0.27
CA HIS A 833 -16.07 -35.69 -0.08
C HIS A 833 -17.07 -34.55 -0.30
N ASP A 834 -17.97 -34.68 -1.27
CA ASP A 834 -19.13 -33.78 -1.35
C ASP A 834 -20.09 -34.01 -0.15
N GLY A 835 -21.00 -33.08 0.11
CA GLY A 835 -21.91 -33.16 1.25
C GLY A 835 -21.33 -32.67 2.58
N TRP A 836 -20.12 -33.12 2.96
CA TRP A 836 -19.57 -32.84 4.32
C TRP A 836 -18.05 -32.66 4.41
N GLY A 837 -17.35 -32.72 3.28
CA GLY A 837 -15.90 -32.58 3.24
C GLY A 837 -15.42 -31.22 3.72
N VAL A 838 -14.35 -31.20 4.52
CA VAL A 838 -13.73 -29.95 5.01
C VAL A 838 -12.24 -29.94 4.68
N ALA A 839 -11.80 -28.98 3.88
CA ALA A 839 -10.40 -28.71 3.63
C ALA A 839 -9.90 -27.54 4.49
N VAL A 840 -8.72 -27.69 5.08
CA VAL A 840 -8.07 -26.70 5.93
C VAL A 840 -6.73 -26.30 5.31
N LEU A 841 -6.57 -25.02 5.01
CA LEU A 841 -5.33 -24.45 4.49
C LEU A 841 -4.48 -23.93 5.65
N VAL A 842 -3.23 -24.42 5.72
CA VAL A 842 -2.26 -24.10 6.78
C VAL A 842 -0.98 -23.51 6.18
N GLY A 843 -0.52 -24.06 5.07
CA GLY A 843 0.67 -23.60 4.37
C GLY A 843 0.56 -22.15 3.92
N VAL A 844 1.67 -21.41 4.00
CA VAL A 844 1.72 -20.00 3.59
C VAL A 844 2.16 -19.93 2.12
N PRO A 845 1.33 -19.40 1.20
CA PRO A 845 1.65 -19.33 -0.21
C PRO A 845 2.52 -18.12 -0.55
N ASN A 846 3.03 -18.08 -1.79
CA ASN A 846 3.63 -16.86 -2.34
C ASN A 846 2.54 -15.80 -2.56
N LYS A 847 2.91 -14.51 -2.46
CA LYS A 847 1.95 -13.39 -2.49
C LYS A 847 1.11 -13.29 -3.76
N ASP A 848 1.65 -13.72 -4.90
CA ASP A 848 1.03 -13.55 -6.22
C ASP A 848 0.15 -14.74 -6.64
N ASP A 849 0.14 -15.82 -5.85
CA ASP A 849 -0.62 -17.02 -6.14
C ASP A 849 -2.11 -16.83 -5.82
N SER A 850 -2.99 -17.38 -6.67
CA SER A 850 -4.45 -17.30 -6.50
C SER A 850 -5.09 -18.68 -6.41
N PHE A 851 -5.91 -18.87 -5.37
CA PHE A 851 -6.70 -20.09 -5.20
C PHE A 851 -7.89 -20.07 -6.16
N LYS A 852 -8.04 -21.12 -6.97
CA LYS A 852 -9.11 -21.21 -7.98
C LYS A 852 -9.72 -22.61 -7.96
N THR A 853 -11.04 -22.67 -7.92
CA THR A 853 -11.81 -23.91 -8.02
C THR A 853 -13.18 -23.62 -8.64
N HIS A 854 -13.85 -24.64 -9.17
CA HIS A 854 -15.18 -24.46 -9.75
C HIS A 854 -16.21 -24.23 -8.62
N PRO A 855 -17.11 -23.23 -8.70
CA PRO A 855 -18.07 -22.94 -7.62
C PRO A 855 -18.97 -24.10 -7.24
N MET A 856 -19.27 -25.02 -8.18
CA MET A 856 -20.03 -26.23 -7.87
C MET A 856 -19.34 -27.12 -6.83
N ASN A 857 -18.02 -27.06 -6.69
CA ASN A 857 -17.33 -27.82 -5.66
C ASN A 857 -17.75 -27.36 -4.25
N LEU A 858 -17.99 -26.06 -4.06
CA LEU A 858 -18.56 -25.51 -2.82
C LEU A 858 -20.07 -25.73 -2.73
N LEU A 859 -20.82 -25.55 -3.82
CA LEU A 859 -22.27 -25.74 -3.82
C LEU A 859 -22.69 -27.20 -3.60
N ASN A 860 -21.83 -28.16 -3.95
CA ASN A 860 -21.95 -29.56 -3.55
C ASN A 860 -21.48 -29.78 -2.08
N GLU A 861 -21.69 -28.78 -1.23
CA GLU A 861 -21.53 -28.81 0.22
C GLU A 861 -20.12 -29.12 0.75
N ARG A 862 -19.06 -28.85 -0.03
CA ARG A 862 -17.70 -28.82 0.52
C ARG A 862 -17.46 -27.52 1.30
N THR A 863 -16.64 -27.59 2.34
CA THR A 863 -16.23 -26.44 3.13
C THR A 863 -14.73 -26.21 3.01
N LEU A 864 -14.33 -24.96 2.75
CA LEU A 864 -12.93 -24.52 2.80
C LEU A 864 -12.72 -23.62 4.02
N LYS A 865 -11.69 -23.89 4.81
CA LYS A 865 -11.26 -23.06 5.95
C LYS A 865 -9.77 -22.78 5.86
N GLY A 866 -9.35 -21.65 6.42
CA GLY A 866 -7.95 -21.38 6.73
C GLY A 866 -7.70 -21.46 8.23
N THR A 867 -6.45 -21.60 8.63
CA THR A 867 -6.04 -21.49 10.04
C THR A 867 -4.71 -20.78 10.17
N PHE A 868 -4.50 -20.13 11.31
CA PHE A 868 -3.24 -19.50 11.70
C PHE A 868 -2.81 -20.07 13.04
N PHE A 869 -1.57 -20.56 13.15
CA PHE A 869 -1.04 -21.21 14.36
C PHE A 869 -1.98 -22.29 14.94
N GLY A 870 -2.66 -23.04 14.07
CA GLY A 870 -3.61 -24.09 14.47
C GLY A 870 -4.83 -23.59 15.26
N ASN A 871 -5.15 -22.30 15.15
CA ASN A 871 -6.19 -21.61 15.92
C ASN A 871 -5.99 -21.64 17.44
N TYR A 872 -4.76 -21.88 17.92
CA TYR A 872 -4.43 -21.79 19.33
C TYR A 872 -4.21 -20.33 19.75
N LYS A 873 -4.76 -19.94 20.88
CA LYS A 873 -4.44 -18.69 21.59
C LYS A 873 -3.13 -18.89 22.35
N PRO A 874 -2.05 -18.14 22.02
CA PRO A 874 -0.70 -18.43 22.50
C PRO A 874 -0.54 -18.59 24.00
N ARG A 875 -1.11 -17.71 24.83
CA ARG A 875 -0.91 -17.71 26.29
C ARG A 875 -1.90 -18.61 27.01
N THR A 876 -3.07 -18.81 26.42
CA THR A 876 -4.15 -19.60 27.02
C THR A 876 -4.02 -21.08 26.67
N ASP A 877 -3.75 -21.44 25.41
CA ASP A 877 -3.91 -22.83 24.96
C ASP A 877 -2.59 -23.62 24.86
N ILE A 878 -1.46 -22.95 24.60
CA ILE A 878 -0.15 -23.64 24.50
C ILE A 878 0.28 -24.35 25.79
N PRO A 879 0.02 -23.81 27.00
CA PRO A 879 0.27 -24.55 28.23
C PRO A 879 -0.47 -25.89 28.26
N ASP A 880 -1.70 -25.97 27.76
CA ASP A 880 -2.46 -27.22 27.69
C ASP A 880 -1.86 -28.20 26.66
N VAL A 881 -1.30 -27.70 25.55
CA VAL A 881 -0.56 -28.55 24.59
C VAL A 881 0.70 -29.15 25.23
N VAL A 882 1.38 -28.39 26.11
CA VAL A 882 2.49 -28.92 26.92
C VAL A 882 1.99 -30.00 27.88
N GLU A 883 0.87 -29.80 28.56
CA GLU A 883 0.29 -30.81 29.45
C GLU A 883 -0.09 -32.09 28.69
N LYS A 884 -0.57 -32.00 27.45
CA LYS A 884 -0.81 -33.19 26.61
C LYS A 884 0.46 -34.01 26.36
N TYR A 885 1.60 -33.35 26.19
CA TYR A 885 2.88 -34.04 26.11
C TYR A 885 3.26 -34.68 27.45
N MET A 886 3.14 -33.94 28.56
CA MET A 886 3.44 -34.45 29.90
C MET A 886 2.58 -35.67 30.26
N ASN A 887 1.32 -35.68 29.82
CA ASN A 887 0.36 -36.78 30.00
C ASN A 887 0.51 -37.90 28.97
N LYS A 888 1.50 -37.84 28.08
CA LYS A 888 1.76 -38.81 27.00
C LYS A 888 0.60 -38.97 26.00
N GLU A 889 -0.28 -37.97 25.90
CA GLU A 889 -1.31 -37.90 24.86
C GLU A 889 -0.71 -37.48 23.51
N LEU A 890 0.33 -36.65 23.56
CA LEU A 890 1.11 -36.18 22.41
C LEU A 890 2.51 -36.77 22.43
N GLU A 891 2.91 -37.47 21.38
CA GLU A 891 4.26 -38.03 21.25
C GLU A 891 5.20 -37.04 20.55
N LEU A 892 5.90 -36.20 21.33
CA LEU A 892 6.72 -35.13 20.78
C LEU A 892 8.13 -35.59 20.34
N ASP A 893 8.69 -36.60 21.01
CA ASP A 893 10.10 -36.99 20.83
C ASP A 893 10.43 -37.42 19.40
N LYS A 894 9.47 -38.04 18.69
CA LYS A 894 9.62 -38.48 17.30
C LYS A 894 9.80 -37.33 16.30
N PHE A 895 9.42 -36.10 16.65
CA PHE A 895 9.68 -34.93 15.79
C PHE A 895 11.15 -34.47 15.85
N LEU A 896 11.89 -34.86 16.89
CA LEU A 896 13.23 -34.35 17.21
C LEU A 896 14.29 -35.27 16.60
N THR A 897 14.68 -35.00 15.36
CA THR A 897 15.57 -35.92 14.63
C THR A 897 17.05 -35.61 14.79
N HIS A 898 17.39 -34.37 15.14
CA HIS A 898 18.78 -33.92 15.31
C HIS A 898 18.90 -33.03 16.54
N ALA A 899 20.11 -32.98 17.10
CA ALA A 899 20.51 -32.02 18.11
C ALA A 899 21.92 -31.50 17.81
N VAL A 900 22.14 -30.21 17.98
CA VAL A 900 23.44 -29.54 17.83
C VAL A 900 23.67 -28.56 18.98
N THR A 901 24.92 -28.17 19.21
CA THR A 901 25.22 -27.04 20.12
C THR A 901 24.99 -25.71 19.42
N PHE A 902 24.85 -24.64 20.19
CA PHE A 902 24.63 -23.31 19.64
C PHE A 902 25.78 -22.83 18.76
N SER A 903 27.02 -23.16 19.13
CA SER A 903 28.21 -22.94 18.30
C SER A 903 28.14 -23.59 16.91
N GLU A 904 27.32 -24.62 16.75
CA GLU A 904 27.14 -25.40 15.53
C GLU A 904 25.82 -25.09 14.79
N ILE A 905 25.14 -23.99 15.12
CA ILE A 905 23.81 -23.65 14.58
C ILE A 905 23.71 -23.72 13.05
N ASN A 906 24.77 -23.38 12.31
CA ASN A 906 24.77 -23.46 10.85
C ASN A 906 24.58 -24.90 10.32
N LYS A 907 24.99 -25.93 11.07
CA LYS A 907 24.70 -27.33 10.72
C LYS A 907 23.19 -27.63 10.73
N ALA A 908 22.42 -26.97 11.60
CA ALA A 908 20.97 -27.11 11.62
C ALA A 908 20.34 -26.58 10.31
N PHE A 909 20.86 -25.47 9.78
CA PHE A 909 20.46 -24.94 8.47
C PHE A 909 20.79 -25.93 7.35
N GLU A 910 21.98 -26.52 7.35
CA GLU A 910 22.37 -27.56 6.38
C GLU A 910 21.44 -28.79 6.44
N TYR A 911 21.07 -29.27 7.63
CA TYR A 911 20.14 -30.39 7.77
C TYR A 911 18.76 -30.06 7.22
N MET A 912 18.29 -28.82 7.39
CA MET A 912 16.99 -28.38 6.86
C MET A 912 17.02 -28.24 5.34
N LEU A 913 18.04 -27.57 4.78
CA LEU A 913 18.18 -27.35 3.34
C LEU A 913 18.34 -28.67 2.55
N HIS A 914 19.01 -29.66 3.13
CA HIS A 914 19.12 -31.00 2.53
C HIS A 914 17.93 -31.92 2.81
N GLY A 915 16.89 -31.43 3.52
CA GLY A 915 15.70 -32.21 3.84
C GLY A 915 15.95 -33.42 4.75
N LYS A 916 17.03 -33.40 5.54
CA LYS A 916 17.43 -34.49 6.45
C LYS A 916 16.79 -34.40 7.83
N SER A 917 16.20 -33.26 8.19
CA SER A 917 15.62 -33.01 9.52
C SER A 917 14.11 -32.77 9.49
N ILE A 918 13.42 -33.15 10.58
CA ILE A 918 12.05 -32.72 10.88
C ILE A 918 12.15 -31.48 11.79
N ARG A 919 12.80 -31.66 12.95
CA ARG A 919 13.29 -30.59 13.82
C ARG A 919 14.70 -30.91 14.30
N CYS A 920 15.53 -29.86 14.33
CA CYS A 920 16.86 -29.88 14.91
C CYS A 920 16.82 -29.01 16.17
N ILE A 921 17.09 -29.62 17.33
CA ILE A 921 17.22 -28.90 18.60
C ILE A 921 18.61 -28.29 18.69
N ILE A 922 18.68 -27.03 19.10
CA ILE A 922 19.89 -26.26 19.30
C ILE A 922 19.96 -25.95 20.80
N ARG A 923 20.96 -26.52 21.47
CA ARG A 923 21.21 -26.29 22.90
C ARG A 923 22.14 -25.10 23.07
N MET A 924 21.74 -24.12 23.88
CA MET A 924 22.62 -23.00 24.24
C MET A 924 23.87 -23.50 24.97
N ASP A 925 25.01 -22.88 24.69
CA ASP A 925 26.26 -23.23 25.37
C ASP A 925 26.15 -22.83 26.85
N ALA A 926 26.70 -23.65 27.76
CA ALA A 926 26.56 -23.48 29.20
C ALA A 926 27.38 -22.31 29.76
#